data_AF-A0A511B4U4-F1
#
_entry.id   AF-A0A511B4U4-F1
#
_cell.length_a   1.000
_cell.length_b   1.000
_cell.length_c   1.000
_cell.angle_alpha   90.00
_cell.angle_beta   90.00
_cell.angle_gamma   90.00
#
_symmetry.space_group_name_H-M   'P 1'
#
loop_
_entity.id
_entity.type
_entity.pdbx_description
1 polymer ?
#
loop_
_entity_poly.entity_id
_entity_poly.type
_entity_poly.pdbx_seq_one_letter_code
_entity_poly.pdbx_strand_id
1 'polypeptide(L)'
;MNENEKPRILATIALDEEYEIFLEKFPPIHDSSTTTQFLFEHESGNDSIRLFSVLSNKMGAKSSALAVDVAVQKFKPHAVVVIGIAGGITDDVKIGDVCVSNEIIDVLNNNKFSERDEETKLRFSPDFYMVDAEYITSFRFLKVHPELKPIYNKWQVDTKENENLIGIINEEIQYSLHIGPIVCGPVSASNAFNEKLKDINRKVIAIETESGGVFGWCEQAKIPSIAIRGISDMADRNKNSVETSNSGKFRTLAMQNAISLLKRQMENVKFFDFLKKKSDEGEDIGEKFDLTSDIVPRLDNEIKIRLREVCSSFSSKSDTFYFPLPRVQKFVSGANSADGNINQPEGVLEALKENRNIFVRIPRTFSGINLGIYLSYYLIRNQIGDKQILPILIDGKDVSPPRKSFNKLSPNYLKDDNINYELFEKVYIIEEPDFSSRTKNEFLKNQIIESTNFVVILSKIEDKAGTLDSFLSDTNTIEYTTKRISFSETAIFLEKTFDMTPSKAESVAIRLENTFRKFRIEVDPSYFTLIQEDTLIALINANKRAELIQFAVQGLLSLIVAYDPTSLNLSRTTLERFLSRICKYKIENKFSYIKDTDLAKISSEFLHEYGYEIDQSEFISPFFKFGLLHNLGGNVYFSHPYLESYLIACSLKENDSLAQEYFNPELENFDIYSFDLYCEMGPSENVIDSVCDYSDFYTNLSIELYGDQNVFFHKKTDLNSIINTLNMADVSKNINKIADKLQKADSTKNVRVEKQRILDTQNHVISGLNQRKKDDDENLEENVQEEFYILDGLSRASVITLTLIGSGSESINKNSKERIIKSCLDCNDKFANIWTINRLKIDFKKFKEEILSYDNIKKFMNESDFDEEMFSKIKKEIGVFVSYFQTNLIMEPISRIMNNICSLAGVLVLSPIIFSCKESDGLKDVLKAVWLMESNPKKGYESIKQVFSNYNGSSVVRVSVSHLLLNRLYWLHYQNVDSHYFSNAAKRIIGPTGLNYGVKTIENAMKGVDPKGDSN
;
A
#
# COMPACT_ATOMS: atom_id res chain seq x y z
N MET A 1 16.76 -48.17 32.05
CA MET A 1 16.42 -46.75 31.79
C MET A 1 15.32 -46.37 32.74
N ASN A 2 15.45 -45.23 33.41
CA ASN A 2 14.37 -44.62 34.17
C ASN A 2 13.19 -44.33 33.20
N GLU A 3 11.93 -44.38 33.64
CA GLU A 3 10.79 -44.17 32.71
C GLU A 3 10.79 -42.80 32.01
N ASN A 4 11.46 -41.82 32.61
CA ASN A 4 11.67 -40.48 32.05
C ASN A 4 12.84 -40.39 31.04
N GLU A 5 13.68 -41.42 30.90
CA GLU A 5 14.83 -41.45 30.00
C GLU A 5 14.56 -42.23 28.70
N LYS A 6 13.40 -42.87 28.58
CA LYS A 6 13.04 -43.63 27.38
C LYS A 6 12.66 -42.65 26.26
N PRO A 7 13.14 -42.86 25.01
CA PRO A 7 12.68 -42.05 23.89
C PRO A 7 11.17 -42.12 23.68
N ARG A 8 10.56 -40.97 23.35
CA ARG A 8 9.12 -40.79 23.22
C ARG A 8 8.77 -40.44 21.79
N ILE A 9 7.81 -41.16 21.21
CA ILE A 9 7.31 -40.93 19.87
C ILE A 9 5.83 -40.55 19.98
N LEU A 10 5.40 -39.55 19.22
CA LEU A 10 3.99 -39.24 19.05
C LEU A 10 3.53 -39.64 17.65
N ALA A 11 2.56 -40.53 17.55
CA ALA A 11 1.84 -40.83 16.32
C ALA A 11 0.61 -39.93 16.18
N THR A 12 0.47 -39.20 15.07
CA THR A 12 -0.74 -38.43 14.76
C THR A 12 -1.52 -39.11 13.65
N ILE A 13 -2.82 -39.29 13.90
CA ILE A 13 -3.78 -39.99 13.03
C ILE A 13 -4.92 -39.03 12.72
N ALA A 14 -5.48 -39.11 11.51
CA ALA A 14 -6.45 -38.14 11.02
C ALA A 14 -7.90 -38.62 11.14
N LEU A 15 -8.15 -39.89 10.84
CA LEU A 15 -9.50 -40.44 10.72
C LEU A 15 -9.80 -41.49 11.79
N ASP A 16 -11.06 -41.55 12.24
CA ASP A 16 -11.53 -42.51 13.24
C ASP A 16 -11.24 -43.96 12.82
N GLU A 17 -11.53 -44.32 11.57
CA GLU A 17 -11.27 -45.65 11.01
C GLU A 17 -9.77 -46.02 10.97
N GLU A 18 -8.87 -45.05 10.74
CA GLU A 18 -7.43 -45.27 10.80
C GLU A 18 -7.00 -45.52 12.25
N TYR A 19 -7.61 -44.79 13.17
CA TYR A 19 -7.31 -44.84 14.59
C TYR A 19 -7.78 -46.14 15.24
N GLU A 20 -8.94 -46.67 14.84
CA GLU A 20 -9.41 -48.00 15.26
C GLU A 20 -8.39 -49.09 14.89
N ILE A 21 -7.88 -49.09 13.65
CA ILE A 21 -6.84 -50.04 13.20
C ILE A 21 -5.53 -49.83 13.98
N PHE A 22 -5.18 -48.57 14.27
CA PHE A 22 -4.01 -48.26 15.08
C PHE A 22 -4.10 -48.86 16.49
N LEU A 23 -5.26 -48.74 17.14
CA LEU A 23 -5.51 -49.30 18.48
C LEU A 23 -5.45 -50.83 18.51
N GLU A 24 -5.87 -51.51 17.44
CA GLU A 24 -5.76 -52.97 17.36
C GLU A 24 -4.30 -53.46 17.33
N LYS A 25 -3.42 -52.75 16.60
CA LYS A 25 -2.02 -53.16 16.44
C LYS A 25 -1.11 -52.66 17.56
N PHE A 26 -1.46 -51.51 18.15
CA PHE A 26 -0.82 -50.86 19.29
C PHE A 26 -1.87 -50.67 20.41
N PRO A 27 -2.10 -51.69 21.25
CA PRO A 27 -3.08 -51.61 22.33
C PRO A 27 -2.78 -50.45 23.30
N PRO A 28 -3.81 -49.70 23.73
CA PRO A 28 -3.62 -48.62 24.69
C PRO A 28 -3.30 -49.17 26.09
N ILE A 29 -2.32 -48.57 26.76
CA ILE A 29 -1.92 -48.89 28.13
C ILE A 29 -2.29 -47.79 29.14
N HIS A 30 -2.38 -46.53 28.68
CA HIS A 30 -2.81 -45.41 29.52
C HIS A 30 -3.65 -44.42 28.71
N ASP A 31 -4.82 -44.07 29.25
CA ASP A 31 -5.71 -43.07 28.67
C ASP A 31 -5.44 -41.69 29.30
N SER A 32 -5.08 -40.75 28.45
CA SER A 32 -4.80 -39.36 28.77
C SER A 32 -5.72 -38.40 28.02
N SER A 33 -6.82 -38.90 27.47
CA SER A 33 -7.79 -38.15 26.69
C SER A 33 -8.46 -37.06 27.52
N THR A 34 -8.87 -35.98 26.86
CA THR A 34 -9.69 -34.91 27.44
C THR A 34 -11.11 -35.00 26.90
N THR A 35 -11.99 -34.10 27.33
CA THR A 35 -13.36 -34.00 26.80
C THR A 35 -13.42 -33.70 25.29
N THR A 36 -12.31 -33.26 24.69
CA THR A 36 -12.26 -32.81 23.30
C THR A 36 -11.08 -33.38 22.51
N GLN A 37 -10.30 -34.31 23.08
CA GLN A 37 -9.07 -34.79 22.45
C GLN A 37 -8.76 -36.24 22.88
N PHE A 38 -8.58 -37.14 21.91
CA PHE A 38 -8.12 -38.51 22.19
C PHE A 38 -6.60 -38.53 22.30
N LEU A 39 -6.09 -39.03 23.43
CA LEU A 39 -4.66 -39.08 23.75
C LEU A 39 -4.36 -40.36 24.52
N PHE A 40 -3.56 -41.25 23.94
CA PHE A 40 -3.24 -42.53 24.56
C PHE A 40 -1.73 -42.79 24.57
N GLU A 41 -1.27 -43.52 25.58
CA GLU A 41 -0.01 -44.24 25.54
C GLU A 41 -0.28 -45.69 25.14
N HIS A 42 0.61 -46.29 24.34
CA HIS A 42 0.44 -47.61 23.75
C HIS A 42 1.58 -48.56 24.08
N GLU A 43 1.30 -49.85 24.02
CA GLU A 43 2.33 -50.90 24.01
C GLU A 43 3.09 -50.87 22.68
N SER A 44 4.29 -50.28 22.67
CA SER A 44 5.10 -50.09 21.45
C SER A 44 5.69 -51.40 20.89
N GLY A 45 5.68 -52.49 21.66
CA GLY A 45 6.39 -53.74 21.36
C GLY A 45 7.90 -53.68 21.61
N ASN A 46 8.41 -52.54 22.09
CA ASN A 46 9.80 -52.37 22.53
C ASN A 46 9.83 -51.58 23.85
N ASP A 47 10.16 -52.26 24.95
CA ASP A 47 10.19 -51.66 26.29
C ASP A 47 11.12 -50.44 26.44
N SER A 48 12.01 -50.21 25.47
CA SER A 48 12.92 -49.05 25.47
C SER A 48 12.31 -47.81 24.81
N ILE A 49 11.17 -47.90 24.14
CA ILE A 49 10.51 -46.80 23.41
C ILE A 49 9.08 -46.61 23.92
N ARG A 50 8.71 -45.37 24.23
CA ARG A 50 7.33 -45.00 24.58
C ARG A 50 6.61 -44.45 23.36
N LEU A 51 5.43 -45.00 23.06
CA LEU A 51 4.59 -44.59 21.93
C LEU A 51 3.32 -43.94 22.45
N PHE A 52 3.11 -42.68 22.06
CA PHE A 52 1.87 -41.95 22.29
C PHE A 52 1.14 -41.77 20.98
N SER A 53 -0.17 -41.58 21.04
CA SER A 53 -0.94 -41.16 19.87
C SER A 53 -1.89 -40.02 20.16
N VAL A 54 -2.27 -39.33 19.09
CA VAL A 54 -3.30 -38.32 19.08
C VAL A 54 -4.16 -38.42 17.82
N LEU A 55 -5.49 -38.36 17.99
CA LEU A 55 -6.45 -38.31 16.91
C LEU A 55 -6.79 -36.85 16.54
N SER A 56 -6.76 -36.51 15.26
CA SER A 56 -7.19 -35.20 14.79
C SER A 56 -8.70 -35.06 14.96
N ASN A 57 -9.18 -33.90 15.44
CA ASN A 57 -10.63 -33.67 15.61
C ASN A 57 -11.40 -33.61 14.28
N LYS A 58 -10.72 -33.25 13.19
CA LYS A 58 -11.22 -33.24 11.81
C LYS A 58 -10.09 -33.62 10.87
N MET A 59 -10.45 -34.05 9.66
CA MET A 59 -9.52 -34.21 8.54
C MET A 59 -8.90 -32.86 8.15
N GLY A 60 -7.61 -32.90 7.76
CA GLY A 60 -6.90 -31.77 7.18
C GLY A 60 -5.81 -31.14 8.05
N ALA A 61 -4.82 -30.58 7.38
CA ALA A 61 -3.56 -30.05 7.92
C ALA A 61 -3.68 -29.20 9.19
N LYS A 62 -4.61 -28.24 9.21
CA LYS A 62 -4.80 -27.35 10.38
C LYS A 62 -5.26 -28.11 11.62
N SER A 63 -6.17 -29.07 11.45
CA SER A 63 -6.69 -29.84 12.59
C SER A 63 -5.63 -30.77 13.16
N SER A 64 -4.83 -31.40 12.29
CA SER A 64 -3.73 -32.27 12.72
C SER A 64 -2.62 -31.49 13.43
N ALA A 65 -2.28 -30.29 12.96
CA ALA A 65 -1.31 -29.41 13.64
C ALA A 65 -1.75 -29.05 15.07
N LEU A 66 -3.02 -28.69 15.26
CA LEU A 66 -3.57 -28.37 16.60
C LEU A 66 -3.59 -29.60 17.53
N ALA A 67 -3.93 -30.77 17.00
CA ALA A 67 -3.90 -32.01 17.76
C ALA A 67 -2.47 -32.35 18.22
N VAL A 68 -1.48 -32.17 17.33
CA VAL A 68 -0.06 -32.35 17.63
C VAL A 68 0.41 -31.35 18.68
N ASP A 69 0.04 -30.07 18.60
CA ASP A 69 0.40 -29.07 19.62
C ASP A 69 -0.04 -29.51 21.03
N VAL A 70 -1.30 -29.90 21.19
CA VAL A 70 -1.84 -30.39 22.47
C VAL A 70 -1.07 -31.61 22.98
N ALA A 71 -0.81 -32.58 22.10
CA ALA A 71 -0.13 -33.81 22.46
C ALA A 71 1.36 -33.60 22.77
N VAL A 72 2.03 -32.69 22.06
CA VAL A 72 3.44 -32.35 22.30
C VAL A 72 3.61 -31.64 23.62
N GLN A 73 2.75 -30.67 23.94
CA GLN A 73 2.77 -29.99 25.24
C GLN A 73 2.62 -30.98 26.41
N LYS A 74 1.80 -32.02 26.22
CA LYS A 74 1.54 -33.04 27.24
C LYS A 74 2.64 -34.10 27.35
N PHE A 75 3.01 -34.71 26.24
CA PHE A 75 3.88 -35.90 26.24
C PHE A 75 5.35 -35.58 25.98
N LYS A 76 5.65 -34.39 25.44
CA LYS A 76 7.01 -33.92 25.14
C LYS A 76 7.78 -34.96 24.29
N PRO A 77 7.25 -35.38 23.13
CA PRO A 77 7.87 -36.40 22.29
C PRO A 77 9.21 -35.91 21.71
N HIS A 78 10.12 -36.84 21.44
CA HIS A 78 11.39 -36.59 20.76
C HIS A 78 11.30 -36.77 19.24
N ALA A 79 10.22 -37.36 18.75
CA ALA A 79 9.90 -37.47 17.32
C ALA A 79 8.38 -37.57 17.10
N VAL A 80 7.91 -37.06 15.96
CA VAL A 80 6.50 -37.14 15.54
C VAL A 80 6.40 -37.99 14.27
N VAL A 81 5.43 -38.91 14.25
CA VAL A 81 5.09 -39.72 13.09
C VAL A 81 3.68 -39.36 12.63
N VAL A 82 3.54 -38.85 11.41
CA VAL A 82 2.24 -38.68 10.76
C VAL A 82 1.90 -40.00 10.06
N ILE A 83 0.91 -40.73 10.56
CA ILE A 83 0.55 -42.05 10.03
C ILE A 83 -0.88 -42.08 9.52
N GLY A 84 -1.09 -42.70 8.37
CA GLY A 84 -2.41 -42.86 7.77
C GLY A 84 -2.32 -43.34 6.32
N ILE A 85 -3.36 -43.07 5.54
CA ILE A 85 -3.45 -43.45 4.13
C ILE A 85 -3.12 -42.28 3.18
N ALA A 86 -2.83 -42.59 1.92
CA ALA A 86 -2.58 -41.62 0.84
C ALA A 86 -2.98 -42.18 -0.53
N GLY A 87 -3.12 -41.29 -1.51
CA GLY A 87 -3.22 -41.65 -2.92
C GLY A 87 -1.84 -41.69 -3.59
N GLY A 88 -1.54 -42.73 -4.36
CA GLY A 88 -0.31 -42.83 -5.16
C GLY A 88 -0.37 -41.93 -6.40
N ILE A 89 0.72 -41.23 -6.72
CA ILE A 89 0.79 -40.32 -7.90
C ILE A 89 1.57 -40.94 -9.07
N THR A 90 2.49 -41.87 -8.78
CA THR A 90 3.39 -42.48 -9.76
C THR A 90 3.04 -43.93 -10.02
N ASP A 91 3.28 -44.40 -11.25
CA ASP A 91 3.10 -45.80 -11.63
C ASP A 91 4.07 -46.77 -10.92
N ASP A 92 5.13 -46.24 -10.31
CA ASP A 92 6.09 -47.00 -9.50
C ASP A 92 5.53 -47.47 -8.14
N VAL A 93 4.40 -46.90 -7.71
CA VAL A 93 3.75 -47.18 -6.44
C VAL A 93 2.44 -47.91 -6.68
N LYS A 94 2.11 -48.90 -5.83
CA LYS A 94 0.90 -49.71 -5.95
C LYS A 94 0.02 -49.59 -4.71
N ILE A 95 -1.27 -49.86 -4.85
CA ILE A 95 -2.19 -49.99 -3.71
C ILE A 95 -1.63 -51.03 -2.73
N GLY A 96 -1.59 -50.68 -1.45
CA GLY A 96 -1.00 -51.48 -0.37
C GLY A 96 0.50 -51.25 -0.14
N ASP A 97 1.22 -50.58 -1.05
CA ASP A 97 2.59 -50.12 -0.77
C ASP A 97 2.59 -49.05 0.35
N VAL A 98 3.76 -48.84 0.96
CA VAL A 98 3.95 -47.81 1.98
C VAL A 98 4.98 -46.79 1.51
N CYS A 99 4.57 -45.52 1.51
CA CYS A 99 5.40 -44.37 1.18
C CYS A 99 5.86 -43.67 2.46
N VAL A 100 7.15 -43.40 2.57
CA VAL A 100 7.74 -42.64 3.68
C VAL A 100 8.31 -41.34 3.12
N SER A 101 7.96 -40.21 3.75
CA SER A 101 8.42 -38.91 3.27
C SER A 101 9.91 -38.72 3.50
N ASN A 102 10.63 -38.25 2.48
CA ASN A 102 11.91 -37.56 2.67
C ASN A 102 11.75 -36.02 2.60
N GLU A 103 10.63 -35.58 2.02
CA GLU A 103 10.22 -34.20 1.82
C GLU A 103 8.68 -34.19 1.85
N ILE A 104 8.08 -33.19 2.51
CA ILE A 104 6.67 -32.85 2.39
C ILE A 104 6.56 -31.59 1.55
N ILE A 105 5.69 -31.62 0.53
CA ILE A 105 5.39 -30.47 -0.33
C ILE A 105 3.96 -30.02 -0.03
N ASP A 106 3.79 -28.94 0.71
CA ASP A 106 2.46 -28.42 1.05
C ASP A 106 1.97 -27.46 -0.04
N VAL A 107 0.89 -27.85 -0.72
CA VAL A 107 0.22 -27.07 -1.76
C VAL A 107 -1.15 -26.55 -1.29
N LEU A 108 -1.48 -26.59 0.00
CA LEU A 108 -2.77 -26.10 0.50
C LEU A 108 -2.79 -24.57 0.65
N ASN A 109 -1.63 -23.93 0.77
CA ASN A 109 -1.49 -22.50 1.01
C ASN A 109 -1.06 -21.73 -0.26
N ASN A 110 -1.42 -20.46 -0.35
CA ASN A 110 -0.88 -19.50 -1.33
C ASN A 110 -1.09 -19.83 -2.84
N ASN A 111 -2.09 -20.64 -3.18
CA ASN A 111 -2.40 -20.98 -4.58
C ASN A 111 -3.08 -19.83 -5.33
N LYS A 112 -2.66 -19.57 -6.57
CA LYS A 112 -3.25 -18.56 -7.45
C LYS A 112 -4.09 -19.22 -8.55
N PHE A 113 -5.36 -18.85 -8.61
CA PHE A 113 -6.22 -19.13 -9.76
C PHE A 113 -6.18 -17.91 -10.69
N SER A 114 -6.01 -18.14 -11.98
CA SER A 114 -6.06 -17.09 -13.00
C SER A 114 -7.00 -17.53 -14.13
N GLU A 115 -7.89 -16.64 -14.55
CA GLU A 115 -8.75 -16.85 -15.71
C GLU A 115 -8.27 -15.97 -16.87
N ARG A 116 -7.90 -16.61 -17.98
CA ARG A 116 -7.70 -15.95 -19.28
C ARG A 116 -8.20 -16.93 -20.35
N ASP A 117 -8.99 -16.41 -21.29
CA ASP A 117 -9.43 -17.13 -22.49
C ASP A 117 -10.15 -18.47 -22.20
N GLU A 118 -11.17 -18.45 -21.33
CA GLU A 118 -12.01 -19.62 -20.96
C GLU A 118 -11.26 -20.82 -20.31
N GLU A 119 -9.96 -20.72 -20.03
CA GLU A 119 -9.19 -21.72 -19.27
C GLU A 119 -8.76 -21.21 -17.88
N THR A 120 -9.21 -21.90 -16.82
CA THR A 120 -8.76 -21.65 -15.44
C THR A 120 -7.35 -22.23 -15.21
N LYS A 121 -6.34 -21.37 -15.10
CA LYS A 121 -4.96 -21.76 -14.79
C LYS A 121 -4.67 -21.63 -13.29
N LEU A 122 -4.64 -22.79 -12.60
CA LEU A 122 -4.09 -22.96 -11.24
C LEU A 122 -2.55 -22.94 -11.28
N ARG A 123 -1.94 -22.08 -10.45
CA ARG A 123 -0.51 -22.07 -10.10
C ARG A 123 -0.33 -22.31 -8.60
N PHE A 124 0.55 -23.24 -8.25
CA PHE A 124 0.91 -23.54 -6.87
C PHE A 124 2.06 -22.64 -6.38
N SER A 125 2.07 -22.35 -5.08
CA SER A 125 3.19 -21.72 -4.37
C SER A 125 3.55 -22.58 -3.15
N PRO A 126 4.20 -23.75 -3.35
CA PRO A 126 4.37 -24.76 -2.32
C PRO A 126 5.35 -24.37 -1.22
N ASP A 127 5.08 -24.83 -0.01
CA ASP A 127 6.05 -24.89 1.10
C ASP A 127 6.72 -26.27 1.13
N PHE A 128 8.01 -26.33 1.46
CA PHE A 128 8.80 -27.56 1.44
C PHE A 128 9.37 -27.85 2.83
N TYR A 129 9.06 -29.02 3.37
CA TYR A 129 9.55 -29.45 4.68
C TYR A 129 10.43 -30.70 4.55
N MET A 130 11.67 -30.62 5.00
CA MET A 130 12.65 -31.70 4.91
C MET A 130 12.63 -32.59 6.14
N VAL A 131 12.83 -33.90 5.96
CA VAL A 131 12.96 -34.86 7.07
C VAL A 131 14.42 -34.95 7.52
N ASP A 132 14.63 -35.06 8.84
CA ASP A 132 15.96 -35.29 9.42
C ASP A 132 16.67 -36.48 8.75
N ALA A 133 17.93 -36.26 8.36
CA ALA A 133 18.70 -37.21 7.58
C ALA A 133 18.89 -38.56 8.29
N GLU A 134 19.10 -38.57 9.60
CA GLU A 134 19.25 -39.81 10.38
C GLU A 134 17.89 -40.51 10.52
N TYR A 135 16.82 -39.74 10.71
CA TYR A 135 15.46 -40.27 10.77
C TYR A 135 15.10 -40.98 9.46
N ILE A 136 15.20 -40.33 8.31
CA ILE A 136 14.89 -40.96 7.02
C ILE A 136 15.85 -42.09 6.66
N THR A 137 17.14 -41.98 7.03
CA THR A 137 18.13 -43.01 6.75
C THR A 137 17.83 -44.30 7.54
N SER A 138 17.25 -44.19 8.74
CA SER A 138 16.81 -45.37 9.49
C SER A 138 15.81 -46.24 8.71
N PHE A 139 14.91 -45.63 7.91
CA PHE A 139 14.00 -46.35 7.01
C PHE A 139 14.69 -46.88 5.75
N ARG A 140 15.65 -46.14 5.19
CA ARG A 140 16.47 -46.62 4.08
C ARG A 140 17.21 -47.91 4.47
N PHE A 141 17.76 -47.95 5.68
CA PHE A 141 18.49 -49.11 6.17
C PHE A 141 17.63 -50.37 6.28
N LEU A 142 16.33 -50.28 6.64
CA LEU A 142 15.44 -51.45 6.58
C LEU A 142 15.49 -52.13 5.21
N LYS A 143 15.47 -51.33 4.12
CA LYS A 143 15.39 -51.85 2.76
C LYS A 143 16.71 -52.42 2.24
N VAL A 144 17.86 -51.86 2.62
CA VAL A 144 19.16 -52.17 1.97
C VAL A 144 20.26 -52.65 2.91
N HIS A 145 20.18 -52.42 4.22
CA HIS A 145 21.24 -52.82 5.16
C HIS A 145 21.17 -54.33 5.45
N PRO A 146 22.25 -55.11 5.24
CA PRO A 146 22.22 -56.57 5.37
C PRO A 146 21.68 -57.07 6.72
N GLU A 147 22.04 -56.40 7.82
CA GLU A 147 21.62 -56.80 9.18
C GLU A 147 20.17 -56.44 9.51
N LEU A 148 19.60 -55.42 8.84
CA LEU A 148 18.23 -54.95 9.09
C LEU A 148 17.24 -55.47 8.04
N LYS A 149 17.74 -56.02 6.93
CA LYS A 149 16.93 -56.65 5.88
C LYS A 149 15.98 -57.75 6.40
N PRO A 150 16.34 -58.58 7.39
CA PRO A 150 15.40 -59.54 7.98
C PRO A 150 14.16 -58.87 8.60
N ILE A 151 14.29 -57.68 9.18
CA ILE A 151 13.15 -56.90 9.74
C ILE A 151 12.22 -56.46 8.61
N TYR A 152 12.78 -56.00 7.49
CA TYR A 152 12.00 -55.67 6.29
C TYR A 152 11.30 -56.88 5.68
N ASN A 153 11.95 -58.05 5.65
CA ASN A 153 11.31 -59.27 5.17
C ASN A 153 10.15 -59.70 6.08
N LYS A 154 10.28 -59.53 7.42
CA LYS A 154 9.16 -59.74 8.35
C LYS A 154 8.01 -58.77 8.06
N TRP A 155 8.29 -57.49 7.81
CA TRP A 155 7.26 -56.53 7.40
C TRP A 155 6.52 -56.99 6.14
N GLN A 156 7.22 -57.54 5.13
CA GLN A 156 6.58 -58.09 3.94
C GLN A 156 5.69 -59.30 4.24
N VAL A 157 6.07 -60.14 5.21
CA VAL A 157 5.19 -61.22 5.71
C VAL A 157 3.95 -60.62 6.39
N ASP A 158 4.11 -59.60 7.25
CA ASP A 158 2.97 -58.93 7.90
C ASP A 158 1.98 -58.36 6.86
N THR A 159 2.50 -57.79 5.77
CA THR A 159 1.64 -57.22 4.70
C THR A 159 0.83 -58.30 3.98
N LYS A 160 1.34 -59.53 3.88
CA LYS A 160 0.62 -60.69 3.35
C LYS A 160 -0.43 -61.22 4.31
N GLU A 161 -0.15 -61.20 5.61
CA GLU A 161 -1.15 -61.53 6.63
C GLU A 161 -2.29 -60.50 6.64
N ASN A 162 -1.96 -59.21 6.57
CA ASN A 162 -2.94 -58.13 6.47
C ASN A 162 -3.84 -58.28 5.23
N GLU A 163 -3.25 -58.58 4.07
CA GLU A 163 -3.96 -58.87 2.83
C GLU A 163 -4.97 -60.04 3.00
N ASN A 164 -4.55 -61.14 3.63
CA ASN A 164 -5.42 -62.28 3.92
C ASN A 164 -6.57 -61.92 4.88
N LEU A 165 -6.34 -61.08 5.89
CA LEU A 165 -7.33 -60.70 6.90
C LEU A 165 -8.54 -59.97 6.31
N ILE A 166 -8.32 -59.17 5.27
CA ILE A 166 -9.38 -58.41 4.59
C ILE A 166 -9.98 -59.16 3.39
N GLY A 167 -9.52 -60.39 3.13
CA GLY A 167 -9.99 -61.25 2.05
C GLY A 167 -9.67 -60.74 0.66
N ILE A 168 -8.56 -60.02 0.50
CA ILE A 168 -7.94 -59.73 -0.78
C ILE A 168 -6.84 -60.78 -0.89
N ILE A 169 -6.84 -61.66 -1.90
CA ILE A 169 -5.78 -62.67 -2.03
C ILE A 169 -5.16 -62.49 -3.40
N ASN A 170 -3.95 -61.94 -3.44
CA ASN A 170 -3.13 -61.91 -4.63
C ASN A 170 -1.73 -62.47 -4.33
N GLU A 171 -1.53 -63.74 -4.67
CA GLU A 171 -0.27 -64.46 -4.43
C GLU A 171 0.94 -63.85 -5.17
N GLU A 172 0.70 -63.04 -6.21
CA GLU A 172 1.76 -62.45 -7.05
C GLU A 172 2.24 -61.05 -6.60
N ILE A 173 1.49 -60.36 -5.74
CA ILE A 173 1.82 -58.97 -5.35
C ILE A 173 2.78 -58.95 -4.16
N GLN A 174 3.97 -58.38 -4.32
CA GLN A 174 4.87 -58.09 -3.18
C GLN A 174 4.84 -56.59 -2.85
N TYR A 175 4.33 -56.24 -1.67
CA TYR A 175 4.29 -54.85 -1.21
C TYR A 175 5.68 -54.32 -0.88
N SER A 176 5.90 -53.04 -1.19
CA SER A 176 7.20 -52.39 -1.13
C SER A 176 7.18 -51.08 -0.35
N LEU A 177 8.31 -50.77 0.29
CA LEU A 177 8.58 -49.46 0.88
C LEU A 177 9.18 -48.52 -0.16
N HIS A 178 8.56 -47.36 -0.34
CA HIS A 178 9.04 -46.27 -1.17
C HIS A 178 9.40 -45.06 -0.30
N ILE A 179 10.50 -44.40 -0.62
CA ILE A 179 10.96 -43.20 0.08
C ILE A 179 11.04 -42.07 -0.94
N GLY A 180 10.28 -41.02 -0.73
CA GLY A 180 10.20 -39.91 -1.69
C GLY A 180 9.26 -38.79 -1.24
N PRO A 181 9.16 -37.72 -2.04
CA PRO A 181 8.34 -36.56 -1.71
C PRO A 181 6.85 -36.91 -1.63
N ILE A 182 6.18 -36.48 -0.57
CA ILE A 182 4.74 -36.62 -0.39
C ILE A 182 4.11 -35.22 -0.42
N VAL A 183 3.07 -35.05 -1.22
CA VAL A 183 2.34 -33.77 -1.33
C VAL A 183 1.25 -33.72 -0.26
N CYS A 184 1.16 -32.59 0.45
CA CYS A 184 -0.01 -32.24 1.24
C CYS A 184 -0.92 -31.33 0.41
N GLY A 185 -2.09 -31.80 -0.01
CA GLY A 185 -2.93 -31.10 -0.98
C GLY A 185 -4.32 -31.71 -1.13
N PRO A 186 -5.25 -31.05 -1.84
CA PRO A 186 -6.56 -31.62 -2.08
C PRO A 186 -6.43 -32.87 -2.95
N VAL A 187 -6.81 -34.03 -2.41
CA VAL A 187 -6.79 -35.29 -3.15
C VAL A 187 -7.93 -35.27 -4.17
N SER A 188 -7.58 -35.23 -5.46
CA SER A 188 -8.53 -35.13 -6.57
C SER A 188 -8.34 -36.30 -7.54
N ALA A 189 -9.43 -36.75 -8.16
CA ALA A 189 -9.41 -37.76 -9.23
C ALA A 189 -8.93 -37.20 -10.60
N SER A 190 -8.25 -36.05 -10.60
CA SER A 190 -7.92 -35.28 -11.80
C SER A 190 -6.48 -35.52 -12.25
N ASN A 191 -6.31 -36.22 -13.37
CA ASN A 191 -4.98 -36.40 -13.98
C ASN A 191 -4.31 -35.06 -14.31
N ALA A 192 -5.08 -34.04 -14.71
CA ALA A 192 -4.53 -32.71 -14.98
C ALA A 192 -4.02 -32.01 -13.71
N PHE A 193 -4.60 -32.31 -12.55
CA PHE A 193 -4.11 -31.83 -11.26
C PHE A 193 -2.81 -32.54 -10.87
N ASN A 194 -2.77 -33.87 -11.01
CA ASN A 194 -1.58 -34.67 -10.69
C ASN A 194 -0.37 -34.31 -11.57
N GLU A 195 -0.58 -34.06 -12.87
CA GLU A 195 0.51 -33.61 -13.75
C GLU A 195 1.09 -32.26 -13.29
N LYS A 196 0.24 -31.32 -12.82
CA LYS A 196 0.73 -30.06 -12.24
C LYS A 196 1.50 -30.25 -10.93
N LEU A 197 1.22 -31.29 -10.15
CA LEU A 197 2.03 -31.63 -8.98
C LEU A 197 3.40 -32.21 -9.38
N LYS A 198 3.44 -33.01 -10.45
CA LYS A 198 4.70 -33.51 -11.03
C LYS A 198 5.54 -32.39 -11.65
N ASP A 199 4.93 -31.30 -12.13
CA ASP A 199 5.65 -30.09 -12.56
C ASP A 199 6.42 -29.43 -11.41
N ILE A 200 5.90 -29.50 -10.17
CA ILE A 200 6.61 -29.02 -8.97
C ILE A 200 7.82 -29.92 -8.68
N ASN A 201 7.56 -31.22 -8.57
CA ASN A 201 8.62 -32.21 -8.37
C ASN A 201 8.25 -33.54 -9.04
N ARG A 202 8.98 -33.87 -10.11
CA ARG A 202 8.74 -35.09 -10.90
C ARG A 202 8.86 -36.41 -10.12
N LYS A 203 9.39 -36.36 -8.90
CA LYS A 203 9.60 -37.53 -8.02
C LYS A 203 8.51 -37.70 -6.95
N VAL A 204 7.48 -36.85 -6.92
CA VAL A 204 6.36 -36.99 -5.98
C VAL A 204 5.75 -38.39 -6.10
N ILE A 205 5.66 -39.11 -4.98
CA ILE A 205 5.18 -40.50 -4.96
C ILE A 205 3.75 -40.64 -4.44
N ALA A 206 3.30 -39.73 -3.57
CA ALA A 206 1.98 -39.81 -2.94
C ALA A 206 1.40 -38.42 -2.60
N ILE A 207 0.09 -38.37 -2.37
CA ILE A 207 -0.65 -37.19 -1.90
C ILE A 207 -1.60 -37.52 -0.75
N GLU A 208 -1.65 -36.65 0.25
CA GLU A 208 -2.46 -36.71 1.46
C GLU A 208 -2.86 -35.30 1.92
N THR A 209 -3.52 -35.16 3.07
CA THR A 209 -4.15 -33.88 3.49
C THR A 209 -3.69 -33.31 4.83
N GLU A 210 -2.77 -33.96 5.56
CA GLU A 210 -2.44 -33.56 6.94
C GLU A 210 -0.98 -33.09 7.13
N SER A 211 -0.03 -33.69 6.43
CA SER A 211 1.40 -33.62 6.78
C SER A 211 1.93 -32.19 6.69
N GLY A 212 1.45 -31.35 5.78
CA GLY A 212 1.90 -29.97 5.62
C GLY A 212 1.75 -29.15 6.91
N GLY A 213 0.60 -29.26 7.58
CA GLY A 213 0.34 -28.55 8.83
C GLY A 213 1.16 -29.08 10.00
N VAL A 214 1.30 -30.41 10.10
CA VAL A 214 2.10 -31.03 11.17
C VAL A 214 3.58 -30.71 10.99
N PHE A 215 4.12 -30.81 9.78
CA PHE A 215 5.52 -30.53 9.49
C PHE A 215 5.85 -29.06 9.69
N GLY A 216 4.99 -28.13 9.23
CA GLY A 216 5.20 -26.71 9.48
C GLY A 216 5.20 -26.36 10.98
N TRP A 217 4.39 -27.04 11.79
CA TRP A 217 4.42 -26.88 13.24
C TRP A 217 5.67 -27.52 13.88
N CYS A 218 6.01 -28.75 13.50
CA CYS A 218 7.15 -29.50 14.05
C CYS A 218 8.50 -28.86 13.70
N GLU A 219 8.64 -28.30 12.50
CA GLU A 219 9.84 -27.56 12.09
C GLU A 219 10.08 -26.35 13.00
N GLN A 220 9.02 -25.59 13.31
CA GLN A 220 9.10 -24.48 14.26
C GLN A 220 9.43 -24.95 15.69
N ALA A 221 8.88 -26.10 16.10
CA ALA A 221 9.16 -26.70 17.40
C ALA A 221 10.52 -27.43 17.48
N LYS A 222 11.26 -27.52 16.37
CA LYS A 222 12.49 -28.33 16.21
C LYS A 222 12.32 -29.79 16.62
N ILE A 223 11.12 -30.34 16.43
CA ILE A 223 10.83 -31.75 16.69
C ILE A 223 10.90 -32.51 15.36
N PRO A 224 11.79 -33.50 15.22
CA PRO A 224 11.87 -34.29 14.00
C PRO A 224 10.53 -34.97 13.69
N SER A 225 10.02 -34.78 12.47
CA SER A 225 8.80 -35.39 11.98
C SER A 225 9.04 -36.26 10.74
N ILE A 226 8.22 -37.29 10.58
CA ILE A 226 8.20 -38.13 9.37
C ILE A 226 6.77 -38.55 9.04
N ALA A 227 6.42 -38.67 7.76
CA ALA A 227 5.14 -39.21 7.33
C ALA A 227 5.29 -40.65 6.84
N ILE A 228 4.41 -41.54 7.29
CA ILE A 228 4.31 -42.94 6.86
C ILE A 228 2.90 -43.13 6.32
N ARG A 229 2.79 -43.29 5.00
CA ARG A 229 1.51 -43.32 4.29
C ARG A 229 1.31 -44.62 3.53
N GLY A 230 0.29 -45.38 3.89
CA GLY A 230 -0.15 -46.55 3.12
C GLY A 230 -0.97 -46.12 1.91
N ILE A 231 -0.78 -46.76 0.76
CA ILE A 231 -1.43 -46.34 -0.48
C ILE A 231 -2.79 -47.02 -0.62
N SER A 232 -3.86 -46.25 -0.51
CA SER A 232 -5.25 -46.75 -0.58
C SER A 232 -5.84 -46.69 -1.99
N ASP A 233 -5.35 -45.77 -2.82
CA ASP A 233 -5.80 -45.52 -4.19
C ASP A 233 -4.69 -44.88 -5.03
N MET A 234 -4.92 -44.69 -6.33
CA MET A 234 -3.92 -44.10 -7.26
C MET A 234 -4.20 -42.63 -7.60
N ALA A 235 -4.98 -41.91 -6.77
CA ALA A 235 -5.36 -40.50 -6.97
C ALA A 235 -5.82 -40.15 -8.40
N ASP A 236 -6.36 -41.13 -9.13
CA ASP A 236 -6.72 -41.02 -10.54
C ASP A 236 -8.25 -41.01 -10.71
N ARG A 237 -8.71 -40.92 -11.97
CA ARG A 237 -10.14 -40.94 -12.31
C ARG A 237 -10.88 -42.19 -11.79
N ASN A 238 -10.17 -43.28 -11.49
CA ASN A 238 -10.74 -44.54 -11.05
C ASN A 238 -10.87 -44.64 -9.53
N LYS A 239 -10.31 -43.71 -8.74
CA LYS A 239 -10.37 -43.72 -7.26
C LYS A 239 -11.75 -44.06 -6.70
N ASN A 240 -12.79 -43.32 -7.09
CA ASN A 240 -14.15 -43.53 -6.55
C ASN A 240 -14.73 -44.90 -6.92
N SER A 241 -14.36 -45.42 -8.10
CA SER A 241 -14.81 -46.75 -8.56
C SER A 241 -14.09 -47.88 -7.82
N VAL A 242 -12.80 -47.71 -7.52
CA VAL A 242 -11.98 -48.66 -6.73
C VAL A 242 -12.45 -48.69 -5.28
N GLU A 243 -12.81 -47.53 -4.71
CA GLU A 243 -13.32 -47.43 -3.33
C GLU A 243 -14.70 -48.08 -3.18
N THR A 244 -15.62 -47.80 -4.11
CA THR A 244 -16.99 -48.34 -4.07
C THR A 244 -17.01 -49.87 -4.27
N SER A 245 -16.15 -50.39 -5.16
CA SER A 245 -16.11 -51.83 -5.50
C SER A 245 -15.46 -52.69 -4.41
N ASN A 246 -14.63 -52.12 -3.54
CA ASN A 246 -13.90 -52.87 -2.51
C ASN A 246 -14.35 -52.56 -1.08
N SER A 247 -15.43 -51.80 -0.90
CA SER A 247 -16.04 -51.49 0.40
C SER A 247 -15.03 -51.04 1.47
N GLY A 248 -14.07 -50.19 1.10
CA GLY A 248 -13.05 -49.65 2.02
C GLY A 248 -11.89 -50.59 2.37
N LYS A 249 -11.88 -51.85 1.90
CA LYS A 249 -10.83 -52.84 2.25
C LYS A 249 -9.41 -52.37 1.92
N PHE A 250 -9.21 -51.62 0.83
CA PHE A 250 -7.89 -51.09 0.49
C PHE A 250 -7.41 -49.97 1.43
N ARG A 251 -8.32 -49.20 2.03
CA ARG A 251 -7.97 -48.23 3.09
C ARG A 251 -7.50 -48.97 4.33
N THR A 252 -8.21 -50.03 4.72
CA THR A 252 -7.81 -50.92 5.81
C THR A 252 -6.45 -51.56 5.54
N LEU A 253 -6.22 -52.12 4.34
CA LEU A 253 -4.93 -52.70 3.94
C LEU A 253 -3.79 -51.69 4.05
N ALA A 254 -4.00 -50.51 3.45
CA ALA A 254 -3.03 -49.44 3.42
C ALA A 254 -2.62 -49.02 4.84
N MET A 255 -3.60 -48.80 5.71
CA MET A 255 -3.34 -48.43 7.10
C MET A 255 -2.65 -49.56 7.87
N GLN A 256 -3.11 -50.80 7.74
CA GLN A 256 -2.48 -51.96 8.37
C GLN A 256 -1.01 -52.14 7.95
N ASN A 257 -0.70 -51.91 6.67
CA ASN A 257 0.66 -51.99 6.14
C ASN A 257 1.55 -50.85 6.63
N ALA A 258 1.01 -49.63 6.74
CA ALA A 258 1.73 -48.48 7.31
C ALA A 258 2.05 -48.69 8.79
N ILE A 259 1.08 -49.16 9.58
CA ILE A 259 1.26 -49.42 11.02
C ILE A 259 2.20 -50.61 11.26
N SER A 260 2.10 -51.67 10.46
CA SER A 260 3.04 -52.80 10.57
C SER A 260 4.47 -52.36 10.26
N LEU A 261 4.67 -51.43 9.30
CA LEU A 261 5.99 -50.84 9.05
C LEU A 261 6.49 -50.07 10.28
N LEU A 262 5.66 -49.22 10.88
CA LEU A 262 6.01 -48.49 12.10
C LEU A 262 6.38 -49.45 13.25
N LYS A 263 5.62 -50.55 13.41
CA LYS A 263 5.90 -51.57 14.42
C LYS A 263 7.24 -52.25 14.19
N ARG A 264 7.55 -52.64 12.95
CA ARG A 264 8.86 -53.21 12.59
C ARG A 264 9.99 -52.20 12.72
N GLN A 265 9.71 -50.92 12.51
CA GLN A 265 10.69 -49.86 12.74
C GLN A 265 11.07 -49.74 14.21
N MET A 266 10.22 -50.10 15.18
CA MET A 266 10.59 -50.15 16.60
C MET A 266 11.65 -51.22 16.92
N GLU A 267 11.82 -52.25 16.08
CA GLU A 267 12.89 -53.27 16.19
C GLU A 267 14.22 -52.79 15.60
N ASN A 268 14.23 -51.67 14.87
CA ASN A 268 15.40 -51.18 14.14
C ASN A 268 16.36 -50.43 15.08
N VAL A 269 17.53 -51.03 15.33
CA VAL A 269 18.57 -50.43 16.20
C VAL A 269 18.98 -49.03 15.73
N LYS A 270 19.03 -48.77 14.43
CA LYS A 270 19.38 -47.42 13.90
C LYS A 270 18.29 -46.39 14.16
N PHE A 271 17.03 -46.83 14.20
CA PHE A 271 15.93 -45.95 14.60
C PHE A 271 15.98 -45.66 16.09
N PHE A 272 16.28 -46.67 16.91
CA PHE A 272 16.49 -46.49 18.35
C PHE A 272 17.68 -45.57 18.65
N ASP A 273 18.80 -45.71 17.96
CA ASP A 273 19.97 -44.83 18.10
C ASP A 273 19.62 -43.37 17.81
N PHE A 274 18.87 -43.12 16.74
CA PHE A 274 18.36 -41.78 16.40
C PHE A 274 17.47 -41.22 17.52
N LEU A 275 16.47 -41.99 17.96
CA LEU A 275 15.54 -41.56 19.00
C LEU A 275 16.24 -41.34 20.34
N LYS A 276 17.21 -42.18 20.67
CA LYS A 276 18.01 -42.07 21.88
C LYS A 276 18.91 -40.85 21.81
N LYS A 277 19.56 -40.59 20.68
CA LYS A 277 20.30 -39.33 20.47
C LYS A 277 19.40 -38.12 20.66
N LYS A 278 18.17 -38.12 20.11
CA LYS A 278 17.20 -37.02 20.33
C LYS A 278 16.70 -36.92 21.78
N SER A 279 16.63 -38.05 22.48
CA SER A 279 16.31 -38.10 23.91
C SER A 279 17.46 -37.58 24.79
N ASP A 280 18.70 -37.94 24.45
CA ASP A 280 19.93 -37.57 25.17
C ASP A 280 20.33 -36.10 24.88
N GLU A 281 19.99 -35.57 23.70
CA GLU A 281 20.01 -34.14 23.37
C GLU A 281 18.99 -33.33 24.21
N GLY A 282 18.15 -34.01 25.00
CA GLY A 282 17.12 -33.43 25.86
C GLY A 282 17.64 -32.68 27.10
N GLU A 283 18.24 -31.51 26.88
CA GLU A 283 18.04 -30.38 27.79
C GLU A 283 16.81 -29.59 27.31
N ASP A 284 15.75 -29.65 28.12
CA ASP A 284 14.58 -28.79 28.12
C ASP A 284 13.81 -28.66 26.79
N ILE A 285 12.60 -29.24 26.75
CA ILE A 285 11.57 -28.98 25.70
C ILE A 285 10.96 -27.58 25.95
N GLY A 286 11.85 -26.60 26.05
CA GLY A 286 11.64 -25.22 26.44
C GLY A 286 13.02 -24.56 26.54
N GLU A 287 13.40 -23.84 25.49
CA GLU A 287 14.59 -22.95 25.45
C GLU A 287 15.97 -23.58 25.18
N LYS A 288 16.15 -24.17 23.98
CA LYS A 288 17.39 -23.96 23.22
C LYS A 288 17.05 -23.50 21.80
N PHE A 289 16.64 -22.24 21.72
CA PHE A 289 16.72 -21.49 20.47
C PHE A 289 18.20 -21.24 20.19
N ASP A 290 18.62 -21.37 18.93
CA ASP A 290 19.91 -20.80 18.54
C ASP A 290 19.69 -19.29 18.54
N LEU A 291 19.99 -18.66 19.68
CA LEU A 291 19.76 -17.26 19.97
C LEU A 291 20.56 -16.32 19.06
N THR A 292 21.35 -16.84 18.12
CA THR A 292 22.05 -16.01 17.13
C THR A 292 21.41 -16.03 15.74
N SER A 293 20.76 -17.13 15.32
CA SER A 293 20.11 -17.24 13.99
C SER A 293 18.59 -17.08 14.01
N ASP A 294 17.91 -17.43 15.11
CA ASP A 294 16.45 -17.54 15.15
C ASP A 294 15.74 -16.29 15.70
N ILE A 295 16.48 -15.29 16.20
CA ILE A 295 15.90 -14.08 16.81
C ILE A 295 15.11 -13.26 15.79
N VAL A 296 15.69 -13.01 14.62
CA VAL A 296 15.08 -12.17 13.60
C VAL A 296 13.82 -12.83 13.01
N PRO A 297 13.84 -14.11 12.60
CA PRO A 297 12.62 -14.80 12.16
C PRO A 297 11.52 -14.84 13.23
N ARG A 298 11.87 -15.04 14.51
CA ARG A 298 10.89 -15.07 15.60
C ARG A 298 10.24 -13.71 15.82
N LEU A 299 11.05 -12.66 15.93
CA LEU A 299 10.55 -11.30 16.11
C LEU A 299 9.74 -10.86 14.88
N ASP A 300 10.12 -11.25 13.65
CA ASP A 300 9.35 -10.99 12.43
C ASP A 300 7.99 -11.68 12.47
N ASN A 301 7.92 -12.92 12.95
CA ASN A 301 6.65 -13.63 13.10
C ASN A 301 5.75 -12.98 14.16
N GLU A 302 6.29 -12.55 15.30
CA GLU A 302 5.54 -11.81 16.33
C GLU A 302 4.98 -10.48 15.78
N ILE A 303 5.78 -9.75 15.01
CA ILE A 303 5.34 -8.53 14.31
C ILE A 303 4.22 -8.85 13.31
N LYS A 304 4.36 -9.93 12.52
CA LYS A 304 3.34 -10.36 11.55
C LYS A 304 2.03 -10.77 12.21
N ILE A 305 2.07 -11.48 13.35
CA ILE A 305 0.87 -11.84 14.12
C ILE A 305 0.15 -10.57 14.55
N ARG A 306 0.87 -9.63 15.17
CA ARG A 306 0.30 -8.35 15.60
C ARG A 306 -0.22 -7.52 14.42
N LEU A 307 0.46 -7.55 13.27
CA LEU A 307 -0.03 -6.93 12.03
C LEU A 307 -1.36 -7.53 11.56
N ARG A 308 -1.53 -8.86 11.62
CA ARG A 308 -2.78 -9.53 11.21
C ARG A 308 -3.93 -9.18 12.17
N GLU A 309 -3.64 -8.94 13.44
CA GLU A 309 -4.62 -8.47 14.43
C GLU A 309 -5.07 -7.03 14.15
N VAL A 310 -4.13 -6.12 13.83
CA VAL A 310 -4.47 -4.70 13.62
C VAL A 310 -4.88 -4.35 12.19
N CYS A 311 -4.53 -5.19 11.21
CA CYS A 311 -4.79 -5.03 9.79
C CYS A 311 -5.25 -6.36 9.20
N SER A 312 -6.55 -6.67 9.33
CA SER A 312 -7.10 -7.96 8.91
C SER A 312 -6.86 -8.28 7.42
N SER A 313 -6.86 -7.26 6.56
CA SER A 313 -6.55 -7.35 5.12
C SER A 313 -5.10 -7.73 4.83
N PHE A 314 -4.18 -7.62 5.78
CA PHE A 314 -2.81 -8.14 5.66
C PHE A 314 -2.77 -9.67 5.62
N SER A 315 -3.77 -10.36 6.19
CA SER A 315 -3.82 -11.83 6.24
C SER A 315 -3.85 -12.49 4.85
N SER A 316 -4.29 -11.75 3.82
CA SER A 316 -4.31 -12.20 2.42
C SER A 316 -3.10 -11.75 1.61
N LYS A 317 -2.09 -11.13 2.25
CA LYS A 317 -0.88 -10.59 1.60
C LYS A 317 0.33 -11.49 1.80
N SER A 318 1.28 -11.39 0.88
CA SER A 318 2.53 -12.14 0.96
C SER A 318 3.39 -11.68 2.14
N ASP A 319 4.23 -12.58 2.64
CA ASP A 319 5.20 -12.30 3.70
C ASP A 319 6.28 -11.25 3.30
N THR A 320 6.36 -10.94 2.01
CA THR A 320 7.23 -9.95 1.38
C THR A 320 6.53 -8.63 1.06
N PHE A 321 5.27 -8.46 1.45
CA PHE A 321 4.48 -7.26 1.20
C PHE A 321 5.21 -6.02 1.72
N TYR A 322 5.25 -4.95 0.91
CA TYR A 322 5.95 -3.72 1.28
C TYR A 322 4.97 -2.68 1.79
N PHE A 323 5.11 -2.25 3.05
CA PHE A 323 4.34 -1.12 3.58
C PHE A 323 5.05 0.21 3.27
N PRO A 324 4.43 1.11 2.48
CA PRO A 324 4.94 2.47 2.31
C PRO A 324 4.84 3.22 3.64
N LEU A 325 5.94 3.82 4.10
CA LEU A 325 5.96 4.56 5.36
C LEU A 325 5.95 6.09 5.16
N PRO A 326 5.33 6.85 6.08
CA PRO A 326 5.42 8.31 6.07
C PRO A 326 6.87 8.77 6.30
N ARG A 327 7.21 9.90 5.68
CA ARG A 327 8.49 10.59 5.93
C ARG A 327 8.40 11.45 7.19
N VAL A 328 9.53 11.93 7.68
CA VAL A 328 9.66 12.83 8.82
C VAL A 328 10.46 14.07 8.44
N GLN A 329 10.12 15.22 9.04
CA GLN A 329 10.87 16.46 8.85
C GLN A 329 11.22 17.04 10.22
N LYS A 330 12.48 17.45 10.42
CA LYS A 330 12.93 18.10 11.66
C LYS A 330 12.03 19.29 11.97
N PHE A 331 11.53 19.35 13.20
CA PHE A 331 10.68 20.45 13.66
C PHE A 331 11.54 21.70 13.86
N VAL A 332 11.08 22.84 13.35
CA VAL A 332 11.74 24.15 13.51
C VAL A 332 10.75 25.11 14.13
N SER A 333 11.01 25.56 15.37
CA SER A 333 10.21 26.59 16.01
C SER A 333 10.54 27.98 15.44
N GLY A 334 9.51 28.80 15.23
CA GLY A 334 9.63 30.07 14.51
C GLY A 334 10.42 31.15 15.24
N ALA A 335 11.55 31.55 14.63
CA ALA A 335 12.18 32.90 14.62
C ALA A 335 13.51 32.89 13.82
N ASN A 336 14.12 31.72 13.63
CA ASN A 336 15.40 31.56 12.90
C ASN A 336 15.22 31.03 11.46
N SER A 337 14.15 31.44 10.76
CA SER A 337 13.94 31.14 9.34
C SER A 337 14.72 32.05 8.39
N ALA A 338 15.78 32.71 8.88
CA ALA A 338 16.66 33.59 8.09
C ALA A 338 17.86 32.86 7.50
N ASP A 339 18.23 31.69 8.03
CA ASP A 339 19.20 30.80 7.40
C ASP A 339 18.46 29.86 6.44
N GLY A 340 18.62 30.11 5.13
CA GLY A 340 17.93 29.44 4.04
C GLY A 340 18.20 27.93 3.84
N ASN A 341 18.53 27.19 4.89
CA ASN A 341 18.65 25.73 4.89
C ASN A 341 17.54 25.11 5.76
N ILE A 342 16.32 25.07 5.24
CA ILE A 342 15.22 24.31 5.84
C ILE A 342 15.43 22.82 5.50
N ASN A 343 15.54 21.97 6.52
CA ASN A 343 15.77 20.53 6.37
C ASN A 343 14.66 19.86 5.52
N GLN A 344 15.05 19.09 4.50
CA GLN A 344 14.12 18.34 3.65
C GLN A 344 13.49 17.14 4.39
N PRO A 345 12.27 16.70 4.03
CA PRO A 345 11.68 15.48 4.60
C PRO A 345 12.49 14.23 4.24
N GLU A 346 12.80 13.41 5.24
CA GLU A 346 13.60 12.18 5.15
C GLU A 346 12.81 10.96 5.67
N GLY A 347 13.29 9.74 5.45
CA GLY A 347 12.67 8.55 6.03
C GLY A 347 13.02 8.40 7.52
N VAL A 348 12.20 7.63 8.25
CA VAL A 348 12.39 7.43 9.69
C VAL A 348 13.71 6.71 9.99
N LEU A 349 14.14 5.80 9.11
CA LEU A 349 15.42 5.09 9.25
C LEU A 349 16.62 6.02 9.01
N GLU A 350 16.52 6.96 8.07
CA GLU A 350 17.54 7.99 7.83
C GLU A 350 17.66 8.91 9.04
N ALA A 351 16.53 9.38 9.58
CA ALA A 351 16.49 10.17 10.80
C ALA A 351 17.11 9.44 12.00
N LEU A 352 16.85 8.13 12.12
CA LEU A 352 17.46 7.26 13.15
C LEU A 352 18.97 7.08 12.95
N LYS A 353 19.45 6.97 11.71
CA LYS A 353 20.89 6.87 11.41
C LYS A 353 21.64 8.15 11.80
N GLU A 354 20.98 9.31 11.68
CA GLU A 354 21.54 10.59 12.13
C GLU A 354 21.43 10.78 13.64
N ASN A 355 20.31 10.38 14.24
CA ASN A 355 19.97 10.70 15.63
C ASN A 355 19.49 9.45 16.37
N ARG A 356 20.16 9.11 17.48
CA ARG A 356 19.81 7.91 18.28
C ARG A 356 18.42 7.98 18.90
N ASN A 357 18.03 9.17 19.34
CA ASN A 357 16.74 9.43 19.99
C ASN A 357 15.94 10.40 19.13
N ILE A 358 14.77 9.95 18.63
CA ILE A 358 13.87 10.80 17.86
C ILE A 358 12.46 10.81 18.46
N PHE A 359 11.85 11.98 18.45
CA PHE A 359 10.44 12.17 18.78
C PHE A 359 9.70 12.53 17.50
N VAL A 360 8.70 11.73 17.15
CA VAL A 360 7.91 11.90 15.93
C VAL A 360 6.50 12.32 16.32
N ARG A 361 6.19 13.59 16.05
CA ARG A 361 4.87 14.17 16.21
C ARG A 361 3.94 13.69 15.10
N ILE A 362 2.85 13.04 15.50
CA ILE A 362 1.80 12.52 14.62
C ILE A 362 0.61 13.49 14.64
N PRO A 363 0.18 14.07 13.51
CA PRO A 363 -1.04 14.89 13.47
C PRO A 363 -2.27 14.12 13.94
N ARG A 364 -3.23 14.79 14.59
CA ARG A 364 -4.50 14.16 15.01
C ARG A 364 -5.29 13.59 13.84
N THR A 365 -5.17 14.21 12.67
CA THR A 365 -5.77 13.81 11.40
C THR A 365 -5.21 12.51 10.84
N PHE A 366 -4.04 12.06 11.31
CA PHE A 366 -3.40 10.84 10.86
C PHE A 366 -4.05 9.64 11.57
N SER A 367 -4.60 8.70 10.78
CA SER A 367 -5.27 7.49 11.30
C SER A 367 -4.32 6.48 11.95
N GLY A 368 -3.00 6.63 11.78
CA GLY A 368 -2.00 5.64 12.17
C GLY A 368 -1.75 5.47 13.66
N ILE A 369 -2.76 4.96 14.36
CA ILE A 369 -2.67 4.38 15.71
C ILE A 369 -1.68 3.20 15.73
N ASN A 370 -1.39 2.62 14.56
CA ASN A 370 -0.52 1.46 14.36
C ASN A 370 0.80 1.80 13.65
N LEU A 371 1.22 3.07 13.62
CA LEU A 371 2.44 3.45 12.91
C LEU A 371 3.67 2.72 13.45
N GLY A 372 3.73 2.44 14.76
CA GLY A 372 4.84 1.73 15.37
C GLY A 372 4.96 0.28 14.91
N ILE A 373 3.84 -0.42 14.65
CA ILE A 373 3.91 -1.79 14.13
C ILE A 373 4.29 -1.83 12.65
N TYR A 374 3.84 -0.86 11.82
CA TYR A 374 4.30 -0.75 10.44
C TYR A 374 5.80 -0.39 10.38
N LEU A 375 6.24 0.50 11.26
CA LEU A 375 7.66 0.85 11.41
C LEU A 375 8.47 -0.36 11.88
N SER A 376 7.96 -1.16 12.82
CA SER A 376 8.62 -2.39 13.27
C SER A 376 8.82 -3.37 12.12
N TYR A 377 7.77 -3.59 11.31
CA TYR A 377 7.83 -4.48 10.15
C TYR A 377 8.81 -3.99 9.07
N TYR A 378 8.94 -2.69 8.89
CA TYR A 378 9.95 -2.10 8.02
C TYR A 378 11.36 -2.25 8.60
N LEU A 379 11.56 -1.89 9.87
CA LEU A 379 12.88 -1.87 10.51
C LEU A 379 13.50 -3.26 10.59
N ILE A 380 12.73 -4.31 10.90
CA ILE A 380 13.27 -5.68 10.99
C ILE A 380 13.82 -6.21 9.65
N ARG A 381 13.48 -5.58 8.52
CA ARG A 381 13.98 -5.89 7.17
C ARG A 381 15.16 -5.00 6.75
N ASN A 382 15.62 -4.12 7.63
CA ASN A 382 16.67 -3.14 7.37
C ASN A 382 17.81 -3.23 8.40
N GLN A 383 18.89 -2.50 8.12
CA GLN A 383 20.11 -2.47 8.94
C GLN A 383 20.56 -1.03 9.25
N ILE A 384 21.23 -0.85 10.38
CA ILE A 384 21.96 0.38 10.76
C ILE A 384 23.45 0.02 10.80
N GLY A 385 24.23 0.63 9.91
CA GLY A 385 25.60 0.17 9.64
C GLY A 385 25.58 -1.26 9.09
N ASP A 386 26.35 -2.14 9.73
CA ASP A 386 26.43 -3.57 9.40
C ASP A 386 25.59 -4.47 10.34
N LYS A 387 24.75 -3.86 11.19
CA LYS A 387 23.95 -4.56 12.19
C LYS A 387 22.47 -4.66 11.81
N GLN A 388 21.89 -5.84 12.03
CA GLN A 388 20.46 -6.08 11.82
C GLN A 388 19.64 -5.41 12.92
N ILE A 389 18.52 -4.77 12.56
CA ILE A 389 17.68 -4.05 13.51
C ILE A 389 16.73 -5.02 14.23
N LEU A 390 16.64 -4.90 15.56
CA LEU A 390 15.66 -5.57 16.41
C LEU A 390 14.66 -4.53 16.96
N PRO A 391 13.51 -4.32 16.28
CA PRO A 391 12.51 -3.36 16.73
C PRO A 391 11.66 -3.92 17.88
N ILE A 392 11.56 -3.16 18.97
CA ILE A 392 10.81 -3.53 20.17
C ILE A 392 9.70 -2.49 20.38
N LEU A 393 8.46 -2.89 20.09
CA LEU A 393 7.28 -2.04 20.22
C LEU A 393 6.73 -2.07 21.65
N ILE A 394 6.58 -0.90 22.27
CA ILE A 394 6.13 -0.73 23.65
C ILE A 394 4.98 0.29 23.72
N ASP A 395 3.89 -0.06 24.40
CA ASP A 395 2.86 0.92 24.78
C ASP A 395 3.42 1.86 25.85
N GLY A 396 3.51 3.14 25.54
CA GLY A 396 4.07 4.16 26.41
C GLY A 396 3.31 4.33 27.73
N LYS A 397 2.03 3.91 27.81
CA LYS A 397 1.25 3.93 29.07
C LYS A 397 1.74 2.90 30.07
N ASP A 398 2.34 1.82 29.59
CA ASP A 398 2.91 0.76 30.41
C ASP A 398 4.26 1.13 31.01
N VAL A 399 5.00 2.04 30.39
CA VAL A 399 6.27 2.53 30.92
C VAL A 399 6.03 3.24 32.26
N SER A 400 6.34 2.56 33.36
CA SER A 400 6.01 3.04 34.70
C SER A 400 6.92 2.44 35.79
N PRO A 401 7.27 3.25 36.80
CA PRO A 401 8.13 2.80 37.89
C PRO A 401 7.38 1.86 38.85
N PRO A 402 8.10 0.99 39.61
CA PRO A 402 9.53 0.71 39.51
C PRO A 402 9.85 -0.51 38.64
N ARG A 403 8.83 -1.21 38.12
CA ARG A 403 8.99 -2.55 37.52
C ARG A 403 8.85 -2.60 36.00
N LYS A 404 8.22 -1.63 35.33
CA LYS A 404 7.97 -1.67 33.88
C LYS A 404 8.96 -0.81 33.09
N SER A 405 10.25 -1.19 33.14
CA SER A 405 11.35 -0.59 32.35
C SER A 405 11.38 -1.12 30.90
N PHE A 406 12.11 -0.47 29.99
CA PHE A 406 12.24 -0.92 28.58
C PHE A 406 12.70 -2.38 28.49
N ASN A 407 13.73 -2.74 29.25
CA ASN A 407 14.23 -4.11 29.28
C ASN A 407 13.18 -5.09 29.81
N LYS A 408 12.39 -4.75 30.84
CA LYS A 408 11.35 -5.66 31.35
C LYS A 408 10.15 -5.81 30.41
N LEU A 409 9.82 -4.77 29.66
CA LEU A 409 8.75 -4.77 28.66
C LEU A 409 9.18 -5.43 27.33
N SER A 410 10.47 -5.72 27.15
CA SER A 410 10.98 -6.48 26.00
C SER A 410 10.53 -7.95 26.07
N PRO A 411 10.40 -8.67 24.94
CA PRO A 411 10.24 -10.13 24.92
C PRO A 411 11.32 -10.84 25.74
N ASN A 412 10.95 -11.90 26.48
CA ASN A 412 11.89 -12.57 27.40
C ASN A 412 13.12 -13.14 26.70
N TYR A 413 12.95 -13.69 25.49
CA TYR A 413 14.07 -14.22 24.71
C TYR A 413 15.07 -13.15 24.27
N LEU A 414 14.68 -11.87 24.19
CA LEU A 414 15.58 -10.74 23.90
C LEU A 414 16.32 -10.20 25.14
N LYS A 415 16.17 -10.86 26.29
CA LYS A 415 16.85 -10.53 27.55
C LYS A 415 17.96 -11.53 27.88
N ASP A 416 18.16 -12.55 27.05
CA ASP A 416 19.18 -13.56 27.25
C ASP A 416 20.58 -12.95 27.03
N ASP A 417 21.46 -13.17 28.00
CA ASP A 417 22.85 -12.68 28.00
C ASP A 417 23.72 -13.43 26.97
N ASN A 418 23.26 -14.58 26.45
CA ASN A 418 23.96 -15.37 25.45
C ASN A 418 23.77 -14.85 24.00
N ILE A 419 22.94 -13.82 23.80
CA ILE A 419 22.74 -13.20 22.48
C ILE A 419 23.99 -12.39 22.10
N ASN A 420 24.55 -12.67 20.92
CA ASN A 420 25.61 -11.84 20.37
C ASN A 420 25.07 -10.49 19.85
N TYR A 421 24.97 -9.50 20.73
CA TYR A 421 24.54 -8.14 20.40
C TYR A 421 25.54 -7.34 19.54
N GLU A 422 26.69 -7.91 19.16
CA GLU A 422 27.57 -7.26 18.18
C GLU A 422 26.96 -7.23 16.77
N LEU A 423 26.07 -8.19 16.46
CA LEU A 423 25.41 -8.32 15.15
C LEU A 423 24.07 -7.56 15.06
N PHE A 424 23.57 -7.05 16.19
CA PHE A 424 22.22 -6.52 16.29
C PHE A 424 22.20 -5.11 16.90
N GLU A 425 21.21 -4.33 16.50
CA GLU A 425 20.93 -3.03 17.08
C GLU A 425 19.48 -2.97 17.56
N LYS A 426 19.24 -2.77 18.86
CA LYS A 426 17.89 -2.66 19.42
C LYS A 426 17.33 -1.26 19.13
N VAL A 427 16.09 -1.21 18.66
CA VAL A 427 15.33 0.03 18.46
C VAL A 427 14.05 -0.06 19.27
N TYR A 428 13.94 0.74 20.33
CA TYR A 428 12.71 0.85 21.12
C TYR A 428 11.74 1.82 20.47
N ILE A 429 10.52 1.37 20.18
CA ILE A 429 9.45 2.18 19.61
C ILE A 429 8.38 2.36 20.67
N ILE A 430 8.25 3.58 21.20
CA ILE A 430 7.34 3.92 22.29
C ILE A 430 6.12 4.65 21.72
N GLU A 431 4.95 4.02 21.78
CA GLU A 431 3.69 4.60 21.28
C GLU A 431 2.89 5.30 22.39
N GLU A 432 2.50 6.55 22.16
CA GLU A 432 1.63 7.36 23.02
C GLU A 432 1.97 7.35 24.53
N PRO A 433 3.21 7.73 24.91
CA PRO A 433 3.56 7.85 26.32
C PRO A 433 2.75 8.93 27.04
N ASP A 434 2.48 8.67 28.32
CA ASP A 434 1.68 9.55 29.18
C ASP A 434 2.53 10.69 29.77
N PHE A 435 2.64 11.79 29.02
CA PHE A 435 3.29 13.02 29.46
C PHE A 435 2.48 13.82 30.49
N SER A 436 1.24 13.40 30.83
CA SER A 436 0.46 14.06 31.87
C SER A 436 0.91 13.68 33.28
N SER A 437 1.47 12.48 33.43
CA SER A 437 1.99 11.97 34.70
C SER A 437 3.45 12.34 34.90
N ARG A 438 3.73 13.23 35.86
CA ARG A 438 5.10 13.63 36.23
C ARG A 438 5.98 12.43 36.56
N THR A 439 5.45 11.47 37.33
CA THR A 439 6.18 10.27 37.76
C THR A 439 6.53 9.35 36.60
N LYS A 440 5.61 9.16 35.64
CA LYS A 440 5.89 8.35 34.44
C LYS A 440 6.84 9.06 33.48
N ASN A 441 6.69 10.37 33.32
CA ASN A 441 7.55 11.17 32.46
C ASN A 441 9.02 11.18 32.94
N GLU A 442 9.25 11.39 34.24
CA GLU A 442 10.60 11.26 34.85
C GLU A 442 11.18 9.85 34.68
N PHE A 443 10.36 8.81 34.85
CA PHE A 443 10.81 7.44 34.66
C PHE A 443 11.18 7.14 33.20
N LEU A 444 10.36 7.57 32.23
CA LEU A 444 10.65 7.45 30.80
C LEU A 444 11.93 8.20 30.42
N LYS A 445 12.10 9.43 30.91
CA LYS A 445 13.32 10.23 30.71
C LYS A 445 14.56 9.48 31.19
N ASN A 446 14.53 8.94 32.41
CA ASN A 446 15.66 8.17 32.96
C ASN A 446 15.97 6.93 32.11
N GLN A 447 14.94 6.20 31.64
CA GLN A 447 15.13 5.04 30.76
C GLN A 447 15.81 5.39 29.43
N ILE A 448 15.52 6.57 28.86
CA ILE A 448 16.15 7.03 27.62
C ILE A 448 17.61 7.44 27.86
N ILE A 449 17.87 8.19 28.93
CA ILE A 449 19.22 8.67 29.28
C ILE A 449 20.15 7.49 29.62
N GLU A 450 19.64 6.46 30.29
CA GLU A 450 20.40 5.26 30.68
C GLU A 450 20.58 4.26 29.52
N SER A 451 19.83 4.39 28.42
CA SER A 451 19.86 3.45 27.30
C SER A 451 20.97 3.77 26.29
N THR A 452 21.71 2.74 25.88
CA THR A 452 22.64 2.82 24.74
C THR A 452 21.99 2.51 23.40
N ASN A 453 20.73 2.07 23.40
CA ASN A 453 19.96 1.65 22.23
C ASN A 453 19.25 2.83 21.57
N PHE A 454 18.77 2.65 20.33
CA PHE A 454 17.98 3.64 19.61
C PHE A 454 16.56 3.73 20.18
N VAL A 455 15.99 4.94 20.21
CA VAL A 455 14.65 5.19 20.71
C VAL A 455 13.85 6.05 19.74
N VAL A 456 12.66 5.58 19.36
CA VAL A 456 11.65 6.30 18.61
C VAL A 456 10.44 6.52 19.51
N ILE A 457 10.02 7.76 19.71
CA ILE A 457 8.78 8.09 20.41
C ILE A 457 7.76 8.55 19.38
N LEU A 458 6.59 7.92 19.35
CA LEU A 458 5.47 8.25 18.46
C LEU A 458 4.33 8.83 19.30
N SER A 459 3.89 10.07 19.02
CA SER A 459 2.77 10.66 19.79
C SER A 459 1.96 11.72 19.04
N LYS A 460 0.65 11.77 19.33
CA LYS A 460 -0.33 12.75 18.84
C LYS A 460 -0.49 14.02 19.67
N ILE A 461 0.43 14.31 20.60
CA ILE A 461 0.30 15.46 21.51
C ILE A 461 0.43 16.78 20.76
N GLU A 462 -0.50 17.71 21.02
CA GLU A 462 -0.49 19.10 20.53
C GLU A 462 -0.42 20.14 21.67
N ASP A 463 -0.89 19.82 22.89
CA ASP A 463 -1.33 20.85 23.86
C ASP A 463 -0.40 21.09 25.08
N LYS A 464 0.86 20.62 25.08
CA LYS A 464 1.79 20.81 26.23
C LYS A 464 3.22 21.16 25.81
N ALA A 465 3.39 22.28 25.10
CA ALA A 465 4.69 22.76 24.63
C ALA A 465 5.76 22.81 25.74
N GLY A 466 5.45 23.42 26.89
CA GLY A 466 6.47 23.65 27.93
C GLY A 466 7.02 22.39 28.62
N THR A 467 6.25 21.31 28.74
CA THR A 467 6.71 20.05 29.37
C THR A 467 7.44 19.16 28.38
N LEU A 468 7.09 19.26 27.10
CA LEU A 468 7.73 18.50 26.02
C LEU A 468 9.11 19.08 25.68
N ASP A 469 9.25 20.40 25.58
CA ASP A 469 10.53 21.05 25.26
C ASP A 469 11.63 20.70 26.27
N SER A 470 11.30 20.73 27.58
CA SER A 470 12.23 20.30 28.63
C SER A 470 12.60 18.83 28.50
N PHE A 471 11.63 17.96 28.19
CA PHE A 471 11.87 16.53 28.05
C PHE A 471 12.80 16.22 26.87
N LEU A 472 12.56 16.87 25.71
CA LEU A 472 13.35 16.68 24.50
C LEU A 472 14.79 17.14 24.71
N SER A 473 14.99 18.30 25.34
CA SER A 473 16.31 18.81 25.70
C SER A 473 17.05 17.86 26.65
N ASP A 474 16.39 17.41 27.72
CA ASP A 474 17.03 16.60 28.75
C ASP A 474 17.40 15.19 28.28
N THR A 475 16.72 14.67 27.25
CA THR A 475 16.95 13.33 26.68
C THR A 475 17.81 13.37 25.40
N ASN A 476 18.24 14.55 24.97
CA ASN A 476 18.89 14.79 23.68
C ASN A 476 18.10 14.17 22.51
N THR A 477 16.78 14.35 22.53
CA THR A 477 15.85 13.78 21.54
C THR A 477 15.53 14.83 20.49
N ILE A 478 15.77 14.51 19.22
CA ILE A 478 15.45 15.43 18.12
C ILE A 478 13.99 15.30 17.74
N GLU A 479 13.32 16.45 17.66
CA GLU A 479 11.92 16.50 17.28
C GLU A 479 11.73 16.51 15.76
N TYR A 480 10.81 15.66 15.31
CA TYR A 480 10.36 15.51 13.96
C TYR A 480 8.84 15.60 13.89
N THR A 481 8.31 16.02 12.75
CA THR A 481 6.89 15.93 12.41
C THR A 481 6.69 14.98 11.24
N THR A 482 5.69 14.10 11.32
CA THR A 482 5.37 13.21 10.18
C THR A 482 4.92 14.01 8.95
N LYS A 483 5.25 13.47 7.80
CA LYS A 483 4.87 13.94 6.47
C LYS A 483 4.25 12.78 5.70
N ARG A 484 3.58 13.12 4.59
CA ARG A 484 2.89 12.13 3.75
C ARG A 484 3.86 11.09 3.20
N ILE A 485 3.31 9.92 2.90
CA ILE A 485 4.00 8.86 2.16
C ILE A 485 4.47 9.44 0.83
N SER A 486 5.74 9.19 0.50
CA SER A 486 6.38 9.83 -0.65
C SER A 486 5.98 9.18 -1.97
N PHE A 487 6.15 9.90 -3.09
CA PHE A 487 6.04 9.34 -4.43
C PHE A 487 7.01 8.15 -4.61
N SER A 488 8.22 8.27 -4.07
CA SER A 488 9.22 7.20 -4.12
C SER A 488 8.74 5.93 -3.41
N GLU A 489 8.21 6.07 -2.20
CA GLU A 489 7.66 4.95 -1.41
C GLU A 489 6.49 4.28 -2.13
N THR A 490 5.60 5.10 -2.71
CA THR A 490 4.46 4.61 -3.50
C THR A 490 4.92 3.85 -4.74
N ALA A 491 5.92 4.35 -5.46
CA ALA A 491 6.47 3.68 -6.64
C ALA A 491 7.14 2.34 -6.29
N ILE A 492 7.93 2.29 -5.20
CA ILE A 492 8.55 1.04 -4.71
C ILE A 492 7.48 0.00 -4.35
N PHE A 493 6.41 0.43 -3.69
CA PHE A 493 5.29 -0.45 -3.41
C PHE A 493 4.66 -1.02 -4.67
N LEU A 494 4.42 -0.19 -5.68
CA LEU A 494 3.83 -0.62 -6.94
C LEU A 494 4.72 -1.62 -7.69
N GLU A 495 6.04 -1.39 -7.68
CA GLU A 495 7.03 -2.32 -8.24
C GLU A 495 7.00 -3.67 -7.53
N LYS A 496 7.15 -3.66 -6.20
CA LYS A 496 7.28 -4.89 -5.41
C LYS A 496 5.99 -5.70 -5.35
N THR A 497 4.84 -5.03 -5.32
CA THR A 497 3.55 -5.67 -5.07
C THR A 497 2.87 -6.13 -6.36
N PHE A 498 3.08 -5.42 -7.47
CA PHE A 498 2.39 -5.67 -8.75
C PHE A 498 3.33 -5.99 -9.92
N ASP A 499 4.62 -6.29 -9.63
CA ASP A 499 5.65 -6.64 -10.63
C ASP A 499 5.69 -5.64 -11.80
N MET A 500 5.50 -4.35 -11.49
CA MET A 500 5.49 -3.29 -12.49
C MET A 500 6.91 -2.90 -12.87
N THR A 501 7.11 -2.55 -14.14
CA THR A 501 8.34 -1.87 -14.54
C THR A 501 8.46 -0.54 -13.77
N PRO A 502 9.68 -0.08 -13.43
CA PRO A 502 9.85 1.17 -12.70
C PRO A 502 9.14 2.36 -13.34
N SER A 503 9.14 2.45 -14.67
CA SER A 503 8.45 3.52 -15.40
C SER A 503 6.93 3.49 -15.24
N LYS A 504 6.32 2.30 -15.29
CA LYS A 504 4.87 2.13 -15.11
C LYS A 504 4.48 2.42 -13.66
N ALA A 505 5.27 1.95 -12.70
CA ALA A 505 5.06 2.23 -11.29
C ALA A 505 5.13 3.72 -10.97
N GLU A 506 6.11 4.45 -11.53
CA GLU A 506 6.23 5.90 -11.34
C GLU A 506 5.03 6.66 -11.93
N SER A 507 4.59 6.33 -13.15
CA SER A 507 3.40 6.99 -13.73
C SER A 507 2.16 6.81 -12.87
N VAL A 508 1.99 5.63 -12.26
CA VAL A 508 0.84 5.33 -11.41
C VAL A 508 0.99 5.94 -10.03
N ALA A 509 2.19 5.97 -9.46
CA ALA A 509 2.49 6.63 -8.20
C ALA A 509 2.19 8.13 -8.26
N ILE A 510 2.52 8.82 -9.37
CA ILE A 510 2.16 10.24 -9.55
C ILE A 510 0.64 10.44 -9.56
N ARG A 511 -0.11 9.55 -10.22
CA ARG A 511 -1.58 9.62 -10.25
C ARG A 511 -2.19 9.38 -8.87
N LEU A 512 -1.65 8.42 -8.12
CA LEU A 512 -2.04 8.17 -6.73
C LEU A 512 -1.71 9.36 -5.84
N GLU A 513 -0.50 9.90 -5.91
CA GLU A 513 -0.08 11.08 -5.14
C GLU A 513 -0.95 12.30 -5.46
N ASN A 514 -1.26 12.54 -6.73
CA ASN A 514 -2.17 13.61 -7.13
C ASN A 514 -3.57 13.42 -6.55
N THR A 515 -4.09 12.18 -6.54
CA THR A 515 -5.38 11.85 -5.94
C THR A 515 -5.36 12.06 -4.42
N PHE A 516 -4.35 11.50 -3.73
CA PHE A 516 -4.17 11.67 -2.29
C PHE A 516 -4.01 13.14 -1.91
N ARG A 517 -3.26 13.92 -2.71
CA ARG A 517 -3.09 15.35 -2.48
C ARG A 517 -4.39 16.11 -2.69
N LYS A 518 -5.11 15.83 -3.78
CA LYS A 518 -6.38 16.49 -4.11
C LYS A 518 -7.37 16.31 -2.95
N PHE A 519 -7.57 15.09 -2.48
CA PHE A 519 -8.53 14.80 -1.42
C PHE A 519 -7.97 14.95 0.00
N ARG A 520 -6.75 15.49 0.15
CA ARG A 520 -6.06 15.62 1.44
C ARG A 520 -6.05 14.31 2.24
N ILE A 521 -5.87 13.19 1.55
CA ILE A 521 -5.80 11.87 2.15
C ILE A 521 -4.45 11.76 2.88
N GLU A 522 -4.52 11.70 4.19
CA GLU A 522 -3.40 11.26 5.01
C GLU A 522 -3.38 9.74 4.99
N VAL A 523 -2.66 9.19 4.01
CA VAL A 523 -2.66 7.76 3.72
C VAL A 523 -1.97 7.02 4.86
N ASP A 524 -2.74 6.17 5.56
CA ASP A 524 -2.18 5.19 6.48
C ASP A 524 -1.56 4.03 5.68
N PRO A 525 -0.42 3.44 6.13
CA PRO A 525 0.18 2.29 5.44
C PRO A 525 -0.78 1.12 5.21
N SER A 526 -1.79 0.90 6.08
CA SER A 526 -2.79 -0.15 5.87
C SER A 526 -3.60 0.00 4.58
N TYR A 527 -3.80 1.21 4.07
CA TYR A 527 -4.63 1.44 2.88
C TYR A 527 -4.03 0.76 1.65
N PHE A 528 -2.71 0.64 1.59
CA PHE A 528 -2.01 -0.06 0.53
C PHE A 528 -2.31 -1.57 0.51
N THR A 529 -2.71 -2.16 1.64
CA THR A 529 -3.15 -3.56 1.66
C THR A 529 -4.51 -3.75 0.97
N LEU A 530 -5.32 -2.70 0.84
CA LEU A 530 -6.64 -2.77 0.20
C LEU A 530 -6.59 -2.55 -1.30
N ILE A 531 -5.49 -2.00 -1.83
CA ILE A 531 -5.31 -1.78 -3.26
C ILE A 531 -5.17 -3.14 -3.95
N GLN A 532 -6.18 -3.52 -4.73
CA GLN A 532 -6.16 -4.73 -5.57
C GLN A 532 -5.62 -4.41 -6.97
N GLU A 533 -5.18 -5.44 -7.68
CA GLU A 533 -4.66 -5.30 -9.06
C GLU A 533 -5.74 -4.69 -9.98
N ASP A 534 -7.01 -5.07 -9.81
CA ASP A 534 -8.13 -4.52 -10.59
C ASP A 534 -8.40 -3.03 -10.29
N THR A 535 -8.31 -2.62 -9.02
CA THR A 535 -8.41 -1.20 -8.61
C THR A 535 -7.27 -0.38 -9.23
N LEU A 536 -6.08 -0.97 -9.29
CA LEU A 536 -4.91 -0.36 -9.91
C LEU A 536 -5.04 -0.28 -11.43
N ILE A 537 -5.64 -1.29 -12.06
CA ILE A 537 -5.97 -1.28 -13.49
C ILE A 537 -7.02 -0.21 -13.79
N ALA A 538 -8.03 -0.02 -12.93
CA ALA A 538 -8.99 1.08 -13.05
C ALA A 538 -8.30 2.46 -12.96
N LEU A 539 -7.37 2.64 -12.02
CA LEU A 539 -6.52 3.84 -11.90
C LEU A 539 -5.60 4.06 -13.11
N ILE A 540 -5.07 2.98 -13.70
CA ILE A 540 -4.24 3.01 -14.89
C ILE A 540 -5.07 3.38 -16.13
N ASN A 541 -6.29 2.83 -16.24
CA ASN A 541 -7.09 2.89 -17.45
C ASN A 541 -8.01 4.11 -17.57
N ALA A 542 -8.55 4.66 -16.48
CA ALA A 542 -9.03 6.05 -16.34
C ALA A 542 -9.96 6.24 -15.12
N ASN A 543 -9.78 7.40 -14.47
CA ASN A 543 -10.81 8.27 -13.88
C ASN A 543 -11.72 7.86 -12.72
N LYS A 544 -11.69 6.62 -12.23
CA LYS A 544 -12.58 6.25 -11.11
C LYS A 544 -12.00 6.61 -9.73
N ARG A 545 -12.06 7.90 -9.36
CA ARG A 545 -11.53 8.42 -8.07
C ARG A 545 -12.48 8.11 -6.92
N ALA A 546 -13.79 8.15 -7.16
CA ALA A 546 -14.81 7.82 -6.17
C ALA A 546 -14.74 6.34 -5.76
N GLU A 547 -14.47 5.41 -6.68
CA GLU A 547 -14.24 4.00 -6.33
C GLU A 547 -13.01 3.84 -5.42
N LEU A 548 -11.91 4.55 -5.71
CA LEU A 548 -10.72 4.51 -4.84
C LEU A 548 -10.99 5.07 -3.44
N ILE A 549 -11.69 6.21 -3.36
CA ILE A 549 -12.06 6.77 -2.06
C ILE A 549 -13.05 5.86 -1.34
N GLN A 550 -14.00 5.27 -2.05
CA GLN A 550 -14.91 4.27 -1.51
C GLN A 550 -14.14 3.09 -0.90
N PHE A 551 -13.11 2.57 -1.58
CA PHE A 551 -12.25 1.52 -1.01
C PHE A 551 -11.51 1.99 0.25
N ALA A 552 -11.01 3.23 0.27
CA ALA A 552 -10.36 3.81 1.46
C ALA A 552 -11.35 3.96 2.64
N VAL A 553 -12.59 4.39 2.35
CA VAL A 553 -13.68 4.51 3.33
C VAL A 553 -14.09 3.13 3.84
N GLN A 554 -14.28 2.15 2.96
CA GLN A 554 -14.56 0.77 3.35
C GLN A 554 -13.42 0.18 4.20
N GLY A 555 -12.17 0.53 3.90
CA GLY A 555 -11.00 0.18 4.70
C GLY A 555 -11.09 0.69 6.13
N LEU A 556 -11.33 1.99 6.30
CA LEU A 556 -11.56 2.60 7.62
C LEU A 556 -12.71 1.93 8.38
N LEU A 557 -13.84 1.68 7.71
CA LEU A 557 -14.99 1.04 8.34
C LEU A 557 -14.72 -0.44 8.68
N SER A 558 -13.79 -1.10 7.98
CA SER A 558 -13.40 -2.48 8.29
C SER A 558 -12.64 -2.57 9.61
N LEU A 559 -11.93 -1.51 10.02
CA LEU A 559 -11.27 -1.43 11.33
C LEU A 559 -12.28 -1.43 12.47
N ILE A 560 -13.42 -0.76 12.29
CA ILE A 560 -14.52 -0.76 13.27
C ILE A 560 -15.15 -2.15 13.36
N VAL A 561 -15.44 -2.78 12.21
CA VAL A 561 -16.07 -4.12 12.15
C VAL A 561 -15.18 -5.20 12.75
N ALA A 562 -13.86 -5.13 12.56
CA ALA A 562 -12.93 -6.13 13.11
C ALA A 562 -12.82 -6.09 14.65
N TYR A 563 -13.25 -4.99 15.29
CA TYR A 563 -13.04 -4.75 16.70
C TYR A 563 -14.20 -5.16 17.61
N ASP A 564 -15.42 -5.38 17.08
CA ASP A 564 -16.61 -5.61 17.91
C ASP A 564 -17.13 -7.06 17.88
N PRO A 565 -16.62 -7.95 18.76
CA PRO A 565 -17.15 -9.31 18.88
C PRO A 565 -18.43 -9.40 19.74
N THR A 566 -18.98 -8.30 20.26
CA THR A 566 -19.96 -8.35 21.36
C THR A 566 -21.28 -7.60 21.16
N SER A 567 -21.37 -6.65 20.24
CA SER A 567 -22.64 -6.02 19.86
C SER A 567 -22.84 -6.17 18.36
N LEU A 568 -24.01 -6.70 17.93
CA LEU A 568 -24.44 -6.93 16.53
C LEU A 568 -23.42 -6.49 15.46
N ASN A 569 -22.72 -7.43 14.82
CA ASN A 569 -21.76 -7.19 13.73
C ASN A 569 -22.42 -6.40 12.56
N LEU A 570 -22.50 -5.07 12.67
CA LEU A 570 -23.10 -4.22 11.66
C LEU A 570 -22.20 -4.20 10.44
N SER A 571 -22.82 -4.29 9.27
CA SER A 571 -22.07 -4.25 8.01
C SER A 571 -21.41 -2.88 7.82
N ARG A 572 -20.30 -2.85 7.07
CA ARG A 572 -19.65 -1.60 6.63
C ARG A 572 -20.65 -0.65 5.97
N THR A 573 -21.56 -1.18 5.17
CA THR A 573 -22.63 -0.42 4.50
C THR A 573 -23.60 0.22 5.49
N THR A 574 -23.90 -0.46 6.61
CA THR A 574 -24.73 0.11 7.68
C THR A 574 -24.04 1.27 8.39
N LEU A 575 -22.73 1.11 8.70
CA LEU A 575 -21.93 2.17 9.32
C LEU A 575 -21.77 3.37 8.39
N GLU A 576 -21.53 3.14 7.10
CA GLU A 576 -21.49 4.18 6.07
C GLU A 576 -22.82 4.95 6.01
N ARG A 577 -23.96 4.25 6.00
CA ARG A 577 -25.29 4.88 6.00
C ARG A 577 -25.52 5.78 7.21
N PHE A 578 -25.08 5.36 8.40
CA PHE A 578 -25.16 6.18 9.60
C PHE A 578 -24.31 7.46 9.48
N LEU A 579 -23.06 7.34 9.02
CA LEU A 579 -22.19 8.51 8.82
C LEU A 579 -22.71 9.46 7.73
N SER A 580 -23.31 8.93 6.66
CA SER A 580 -24.00 9.73 5.63
C SER A 580 -25.16 10.52 6.21
N ARG A 581 -25.92 9.95 7.16
CA ARG A 581 -27.01 10.66 7.88
C ARG A 581 -26.48 11.83 8.72
N ILE A 582 -25.31 11.67 9.35
CA ILE A 582 -24.64 12.78 10.05
C ILE A 582 -24.30 13.90 9.06
N CYS A 583 -23.72 13.56 7.90
CA CYS A 583 -23.39 14.54 6.86
C CYS A 583 -24.64 15.27 6.35
N LYS A 584 -25.74 14.55 6.09
CA LYS A 584 -27.02 15.14 5.70
C LYS A 584 -27.52 16.15 6.73
N TYR A 585 -27.51 15.78 8.01
CA TYR A 585 -27.91 16.69 9.09
C TYR A 585 -27.05 17.96 9.13
N LYS A 586 -25.72 17.82 8.97
CA LYS A 586 -24.80 18.97 8.93
C LYS A 586 -25.13 19.92 7.77
N ILE A 587 -25.43 19.37 6.60
CA ILE A 587 -25.78 20.13 5.39
C ILE A 587 -27.09 20.89 5.62
N GLU A 588 -28.15 20.22 6.08
CA GLU A 588 -29.47 20.81 6.32
C GLU A 588 -29.43 21.94 7.36
N ASN A 589 -28.52 21.86 8.34
CA ASN A 589 -28.35 22.87 9.38
C ASN A 589 -27.22 23.87 9.12
N LYS A 590 -26.50 23.75 7.99
CA LYS A 590 -25.36 24.61 7.60
C LYS A 590 -24.25 24.66 8.66
N PHE A 591 -23.96 23.53 9.30
CA PHE A 591 -22.90 23.41 10.32
C PHE A 591 -21.65 22.70 9.79
N SER A 592 -20.47 23.18 10.19
CA SER A 592 -19.19 22.49 9.95
C SER A 592 -18.92 21.36 10.94
N TYR A 593 -19.71 21.25 12.00
CA TYR A 593 -19.64 20.23 13.06
C TYR A 593 -21.03 19.73 13.43
N ILE A 594 -21.09 18.68 14.25
CA ILE A 594 -22.33 18.24 14.92
C ILE A 594 -22.16 18.38 16.42
N LYS A 595 -23.15 18.91 17.14
CA LYS A 595 -23.07 18.94 18.61
C LYS A 595 -23.21 17.52 19.14
N ASP A 596 -22.50 17.22 20.22
CA ASP A 596 -22.55 15.90 20.88
C ASP A 596 -24.00 15.47 21.21
N THR A 597 -24.82 16.42 21.67
CA THR A 597 -26.26 16.20 21.95
C THR A 597 -27.06 15.81 20.71
N ASP A 598 -26.75 16.41 19.56
CA ASP A 598 -27.43 16.13 18.29
C ASP A 598 -26.95 14.80 17.71
N LEU A 599 -25.65 14.50 17.83
CA LEU A 599 -25.09 13.20 17.46
C LEU A 599 -25.74 12.07 18.27
N ALA A 600 -25.91 12.27 19.57
CA ALA A 600 -26.57 11.31 20.44
C ALA A 600 -28.01 11.05 19.97
N LYS A 601 -28.78 12.11 19.71
CA LYS A 601 -30.15 12.03 19.21
C LYS A 601 -30.25 11.30 17.87
N ILE A 602 -29.42 11.66 16.88
CA ILE A 602 -29.39 11.01 15.56
C ILE A 602 -29.06 9.52 15.68
N SER A 603 -28.17 9.17 16.61
CA SER A 603 -27.79 7.77 16.86
C SER A 603 -28.96 6.98 17.44
N SER A 604 -29.67 7.53 18.44
CA SER A 604 -30.86 6.88 18.99
C SER A 604 -31.97 6.70 17.95
N GLU A 605 -32.22 7.73 17.12
CA GLU A 605 -33.20 7.66 16.04
C GLU A 605 -32.82 6.59 15.01
N PHE A 606 -31.55 6.52 14.63
CA PHE A 606 -31.05 5.53 13.67
C PHE A 606 -31.19 4.09 14.19
N LEU A 607 -30.79 3.84 15.45
CA LEU A 607 -30.91 2.51 16.06
C LEU A 607 -32.37 2.09 16.18
N HIS A 608 -33.27 3.00 16.57
CA HIS A 608 -34.71 2.75 16.67
C HIS A 608 -35.36 2.49 15.31
N GLU A 609 -35.04 3.29 14.28
CA GLU A 609 -35.59 3.14 12.92
C GLU A 609 -35.29 1.76 12.32
N TYR A 610 -34.08 1.25 12.53
CA TYR A 610 -33.62 -0.04 11.99
C TYR A 610 -33.78 -1.22 12.95
N GLY A 611 -34.30 -0.99 14.17
CA GLY A 611 -34.56 -2.05 15.15
C GLY A 611 -33.30 -2.69 15.73
N TYR A 612 -32.21 -1.94 15.86
CA TYR A 612 -30.96 -2.43 16.44
C TYR A 612 -31.00 -2.33 17.98
N GLU A 613 -30.92 -3.48 18.66
CA GLU A 613 -30.86 -3.57 20.13
C GLU A 613 -29.44 -3.33 20.65
N ILE A 614 -28.92 -2.11 20.46
CA ILE A 614 -27.58 -1.68 20.91
C ILE A 614 -27.71 -0.38 21.70
N ASP A 615 -26.94 -0.22 22.78
CA ASP A 615 -26.90 1.06 23.49
C ASP A 615 -26.26 2.16 22.62
N GLN A 616 -26.81 3.37 22.70
CA GLN A 616 -26.36 4.50 21.89
C GLN A 616 -24.91 4.89 22.16
N SER A 617 -24.44 4.80 23.41
CA SER A 617 -23.05 5.12 23.76
C SER A 617 -22.08 4.03 23.28
N GLU A 618 -22.50 2.76 23.34
CA GLU A 618 -21.75 1.62 22.79
C GLU A 618 -21.63 1.70 21.27
N PHE A 619 -22.72 2.07 20.57
CA PHE A 619 -22.72 2.23 19.12
C PHE A 619 -21.79 3.34 18.62
N ILE A 620 -21.71 4.47 19.33
CA ILE A 620 -20.91 5.63 18.89
C ILE A 620 -19.43 5.49 19.26
N SER A 621 -19.12 4.83 20.38
CA SER A 621 -17.76 4.72 20.93
C SER A 621 -16.68 4.28 19.92
N PRO A 622 -16.91 3.27 19.05
CA PRO A 622 -15.94 2.87 18.04
C PRO A 622 -15.53 3.98 17.08
N PHE A 623 -16.45 4.86 16.67
CA PHE A 623 -16.14 5.95 15.73
C PHE A 623 -15.12 6.94 16.30
N PHE A 624 -15.18 7.20 17.61
CA PHE A 624 -14.18 8.03 18.30
C PHE A 624 -12.88 7.27 18.54
N LYS A 625 -12.99 6.00 18.97
CA LYS A 625 -11.82 5.17 19.28
C LYS A 625 -10.91 4.96 18.07
N PHE A 626 -11.49 4.69 16.91
CA PHE A 626 -10.76 4.51 15.65
C PHE A 626 -10.44 5.84 14.95
N GLY A 627 -10.80 6.97 15.56
CA GLY A 627 -10.46 8.29 15.06
C GLY A 627 -11.21 8.67 13.79
N LEU A 628 -12.38 8.11 13.51
CA LEU A 628 -13.25 8.61 12.43
C LEU A 628 -13.92 9.93 12.82
N LEU A 629 -14.27 10.06 14.11
CA LEU A 629 -14.82 11.26 14.72
C LEU A 629 -13.92 11.75 15.86
N HIS A 630 -13.91 13.05 16.11
CA HIS A 630 -13.27 13.65 17.29
C HIS A 630 -14.13 14.76 17.88
N ASN A 631 -14.06 14.93 19.20
CA ASN A 631 -14.85 15.92 19.95
C ASN A 631 -13.93 17.04 20.46
N LEU A 632 -14.27 18.28 20.14
CA LEU A 632 -13.61 19.50 20.62
C LEU A 632 -14.65 20.39 21.28
N GLY A 633 -14.67 20.40 22.62
CA GLY A 633 -15.53 21.30 23.39
C GLY A 633 -17.04 21.08 23.19
N GLY A 634 -17.47 19.83 22.96
CA GLY A 634 -18.88 19.49 22.72
C GLY A 634 -19.29 19.52 21.24
N ASN A 635 -18.37 19.90 20.35
CA ASN A 635 -18.56 19.87 18.90
C ASN A 635 -17.78 18.69 18.31
N VAL A 636 -18.47 17.84 17.57
CA VAL A 636 -17.93 16.64 16.93
C VAL A 636 -17.67 16.90 15.45
N TYR A 637 -16.50 16.48 15.00
CA TYR A 637 -16.01 16.66 13.63
C TYR A 637 -15.59 15.31 13.04
N PHE A 638 -15.65 15.20 11.72
CA PHE A 638 -14.96 14.12 11.01
C PHE A 638 -13.46 14.36 11.07
N SER A 639 -12.70 13.35 11.45
CA SER A 639 -11.24 13.45 11.52
C SER A 639 -10.58 13.34 10.14
N HIS A 640 -11.29 12.82 9.15
CA HIS A 640 -10.79 12.56 7.80
C HIS A 640 -11.60 13.35 6.76
N PRO A 641 -11.05 14.44 6.19
CA PRO A 641 -11.76 15.27 5.22
C PRO A 641 -12.26 14.51 3.99
N TYR A 642 -11.50 13.52 3.49
CA TYR A 642 -11.91 12.73 2.33
C TYR A 642 -13.09 11.80 2.62
N LEU A 643 -13.19 11.27 3.85
CA LEU A 643 -14.31 10.45 4.31
C LEU A 643 -15.57 11.32 4.32
N GLU A 644 -15.45 12.50 4.91
CA GLU A 644 -16.53 13.48 4.95
C GLU A 644 -16.97 13.89 3.53
N SER A 645 -16.05 14.26 2.64
CA SER A 645 -16.41 14.64 1.27
C SER A 645 -17.09 13.52 0.49
N TYR A 646 -16.66 12.27 0.67
CA TYR A 646 -17.30 11.11 0.06
C TYR A 646 -18.73 10.89 0.59
N LEU A 647 -18.92 10.96 1.91
CA LEU A 647 -20.23 10.79 2.53
C LEU A 647 -21.19 11.93 2.16
N ILE A 648 -20.70 13.17 2.06
CA ILE A 648 -21.47 14.31 1.54
C ILE A 648 -21.93 14.02 0.11
N ALA A 649 -21.02 13.60 -0.77
CA ALA A 649 -21.36 13.26 -2.15
C ALA A 649 -22.43 12.15 -2.23
N CYS A 650 -22.29 11.08 -1.42
CA CYS A 650 -23.29 10.02 -1.31
C CYS A 650 -24.65 10.56 -0.86
N SER A 651 -24.69 11.36 0.21
CA SER A 651 -25.94 11.93 0.75
C SER A 651 -26.64 12.86 -0.23
N LEU A 652 -25.89 13.66 -0.99
CA LEU A 652 -26.43 14.59 -1.97
C LEU A 652 -26.91 13.88 -3.24
N LYS A 653 -26.29 12.76 -3.63
CA LYS A 653 -26.76 11.91 -4.73
C LYS A 653 -28.20 11.44 -4.53
N GLU A 654 -28.59 11.16 -3.30
CA GLU A 654 -29.94 10.70 -2.94
C GLU A 654 -30.97 11.84 -2.82
N ASN A 655 -30.54 13.11 -2.85
CA ASN A 655 -31.41 14.27 -2.65
C ASN A 655 -31.04 15.45 -3.57
N ASP A 656 -31.69 15.51 -4.73
CA ASP A 656 -31.43 16.49 -5.78
C ASP A 656 -31.61 17.96 -5.33
N SER A 657 -32.69 18.27 -4.60
CA SER A 657 -32.93 19.64 -4.12
C SER A 657 -31.83 20.11 -3.16
N LEU A 658 -31.34 19.22 -2.31
CA LEU A 658 -30.26 19.53 -1.37
C LEU A 658 -28.92 19.64 -2.10
N ALA A 659 -28.69 18.81 -3.13
CA ALA A 659 -27.50 18.89 -3.99
C ALA A 659 -27.42 20.23 -4.73
N GLN A 660 -28.55 20.72 -5.25
CA GLN A 660 -28.62 22.02 -5.92
C GLN A 660 -28.32 23.19 -4.97
N GLU A 661 -28.84 23.17 -3.74
CA GLU A 661 -28.54 24.20 -2.74
C GLU A 661 -27.06 24.15 -2.32
N TYR A 662 -26.53 22.95 -2.08
CA TYR A 662 -25.17 22.76 -1.57
C TYR A 662 -24.10 23.05 -2.64
N PHE A 663 -24.31 22.61 -3.88
CA PHE A 663 -23.42 22.87 -5.01
C PHE A 663 -23.82 24.10 -5.80
N ASN A 664 -24.29 25.15 -5.12
CA ASN A 664 -24.49 26.45 -5.76
C ASN A 664 -23.11 27.11 -6.03
N PRO A 665 -22.74 27.34 -7.31
CA PRO A 665 -21.44 27.89 -7.69
C PRO A 665 -21.19 29.33 -7.19
N GLU A 666 -22.22 30.04 -6.72
CA GLU A 666 -22.10 31.37 -6.12
C GLU A 666 -21.59 31.35 -4.67
N LEU A 667 -21.66 30.22 -3.97
CA LEU A 667 -21.23 30.12 -2.57
C LEU A 667 -19.72 30.30 -2.45
N GLU A 668 -19.26 31.26 -1.65
CA GLU A 668 -17.82 31.52 -1.42
C GLU A 668 -17.05 30.27 -0.95
N ASN A 669 -17.69 29.41 -0.17
CA ASN A 669 -17.13 28.17 0.37
C ASN A 669 -17.62 26.93 -0.42
N PHE A 670 -17.53 26.97 -1.75
CA PHE A 670 -17.94 25.85 -2.60
C PHE A 670 -17.06 24.63 -2.36
N ASP A 671 -17.67 23.52 -1.95
CA ASP A 671 -16.96 22.29 -1.67
C ASP A 671 -16.62 21.53 -2.96
N ILE A 672 -15.52 21.94 -3.58
CA ILE A 672 -15.02 21.34 -4.82
C ILE A 672 -14.66 19.86 -4.67
N TYR A 673 -14.32 19.39 -3.46
CA TYR A 673 -13.90 18.01 -3.23
C TYR A 673 -15.11 17.07 -3.21
N SER A 674 -16.17 17.45 -2.49
CA SER A 674 -17.44 16.72 -2.53
C SER A 674 -18.09 16.81 -3.91
N PHE A 675 -17.98 17.95 -4.58
CA PHE A 675 -18.48 18.13 -5.95
C PHE A 675 -17.80 17.20 -6.95
N ASP A 676 -16.47 17.05 -6.88
CA ASP A 676 -15.70 16.13 -7.74
C ASP A 676 -16.25 14.70 -7.66
N LEU A 677 -16.51 14.21 -6.44
CA LEU A 677 -17.03 12.87 -6.19
C LEU A 677 -18.49 12.72 -6.61
N TYR A 678 -19.31 13.73 -6.32
CA TYR A 678 -20.70 13.79 -6.75
C TYR A 678 -20.83 13.70 -8.28
N CYS A 679 -19.98 14.41 -9.02
CA CYS A 679 -19.96 14.37 -10.49
C CYS A 679 -19.62 12.96 -11.00
N GLU A 680 -18.66 12.28 -10.39
CA GLU A 680 -18.33 10.90 -10.78
C GLU A 680 -19.49 9.93 -10.50
N MET A 681 -20.21 10.14 -9.39
CA MET A 681 -21.38 9.36 -9.01
C MET A 681 -22.61 9.57 -9.93
N GLY A 682 -22.61 10.64 -10.73
CA GLY A 682 -23.72 11.04 -11.59
C GLY A 682 -24.47 12.25 -11.02
N PRO A 683 -24.16 13.47 -11.48
CA PRO A 683 -24.81 14.68 -11.01
C PRO A 683 -26.20 14.80 -11.63
N SER A 684 -27.11 15.48 -10.95
CA SER A 684 -28.43 15.79 -11.50
C SER A 684 -28.37 16.87 -12.58
N GLU A 685 -29.36 16.88 -13.47
CA GLU A 685 -29.46 17.94 -14.50
C GLU A 685 -29.63 19.33 -13.87
N ASN A 686 -30.31 19.46 -12.71
CA ASN A 686 -30.46 20.75 -12.02
C ASN A 686 -29.12 21.33 -11.56
N VAL A 687 -28.20 20.49 -11.07
CA VAL A 687 -26.84 20.92 -10.70
C VAL A 687 -26.02 21.25 -11.95
N ILE A 688 -26.14 20.44 -13.02
CA ILE A 688 -25.48 20.72 -14.31
C ILE A 688 -25.92 22.08 -14.85
N ASP A 689 -27.23 22.35 -14.86
CA ASP A 689 -27.83 23.59 -15.33
C ASP A 689 -27.33 24.78 -14.51
N SER A 690 -27.37 24.69 -13.18
CA SER A 690 -26.86 25.74 -12.29
C SER A 690 -25.39 26.09 -12.56
N VAL A 691 -24.53 25.09 -12.78
CA VAL A 691 -23.11 25.29 -13.09
C VAL A 691 -22.91 25.92 -14.48
N CYS A 692 -23.68 25.46 -15.49
CA CYS A 692 -23.60 26.02 -16.84
C CYS A 692 -24.12 27.46 -16.86
N ASP A 693 -25.24 27.74 -16.19
CA ASP A 693 -25.86 29.07 -16.14
C ASP A 693 -24.93 30.08 -15.43
N TYR A 694 -24.25 29.66 -14.37
CA TYR A 694 -23.21 30.48 -13.72
C TYR A 694 -22.04 30.78 -14.66
N SER A 695 -21.55 29.77 -15.40
CA SER A 695 -20.50 29.95 -16.39
C SER A 695 -20.91 30.89 -17.52
N ASP A 696 -22.13 30.72 -18.03
CA ASP A 696 -22.68 31.50 -19.12
C ASP A 696 -22.94 32.95 -18.67
N PHE A 697 -23.39 33.17 -17.43
CA PHE A 697 -23.56 34.49 -16.83
C PHE A 697 -22.25 35.30 -16.84
N TYR A 698 -21.17 34.77 -16.25
CA TYR A 698 -19.89 35.50 -16.22
C TYR A 698 -19.27 35.64 -17.62
N THR A 699 -19.48 34.66 -18.51
CA THR A 699 -19.04 34.77 -19.90
C THR A 699 -19.74 35.93 -20.60
N ASN A 700 -21.06 36.04 -20.48
CA ASN A 700 -21.85 37.13 -21.07
C ASN A 700 -21.50 38.49 -20.47
N LEU A 701 -21.41 38.57 -19.14
CA LEU A 701 -21.01 39.79 -18.42
C LEU A 701 -19.63 40.28 -18.89
N SER A 702 -18.71 39.34 -19.13
CA SER A 702 -17.37 39.65 -19.63
C SER A 702 -17.38 40.21 -21.06
N ILE A 703 -18.30 39.75 -21.91
CA ILE A 703 -18.48 40.25 -23.28
C ILE A 703 -19.08 41.65 -23.26
N GLU A 704 -20.01 41.94 -22.35
CA GLU A 704 -20.61 43.27 -22.21
C GLU A 704 -19.56 44.34 -21.86
N LEU A 705 -18.60 44.00 -20.99
CA LEU A 705 -17.60 44.95 -20.50
C LEU A 705 -16.32 45.02 -21.36
N TYR A 706 -15.82 43.91 -21.87
CA TYR A 706 -14.57 43.86 -22.63
C TYR A 706 -14.76 43.69 -24.15
N GLY A 707 -15.98 43.42 -24.60
CA GLY A 707 -16.27 43.04 -25.97
C GLY A 707 -15.80 41.61 -26.31
N ASP A 708 -16.05 41.20 -27.56
CA ASP A 708 -15.78 39.83 -28.00
C ASP A 708 -14.37 39.62 -28.59
N GLN A 709 -13.55 40.67 -28.67
CA GLN A 709 -12.22 40.56 -29.28
C GLN A 709 -11.21 39.87 -28.35
N ASN A 710 -10.48 38.91 -28.92
CA ASN A 710 -9.43 38.17 -28.20
C ASN A 710 -8.04 38.77 -28.45
N VAL A 711 -7.35 39.13 -27.36
CA VAL A 711 -6.02 39.77 -27.34
C VAL A 711 -4.94 38.94 -28.04
N PHE A 712 -5.08 37.61 -28.06
CA PHE A 712 -4.12 36.72 -28.71
C PHE A 712 -4.19 36.76 -30.23
N PHE A 713 -5.28 37.27 -30.82
CA PHE A 713 -5.49 37.33 -32.28
C PHE A 713 -5.54 38.77 -32.81
N HIS A 714 -5.49 39.75 -31.90
CA HIS A 714 -5.57 41.16 -32.25
C HIS A 714 -4.19 41.71 -32.69
N LYS A 715 -4.07 42.12 -33.96
CA LYS A 715 -2.81 42.57 -34.58
C LYS A 715 -2.17 43.81 -33.95
N LYS A 716 -2.91 44.65 -33.21
CA LYS A 716 -2.36 45.86 -32.57
C LYS A 716 -1.72 45.60 -31.21
N THR A 717 -1.98 44.44 -30.60
CA THR A 717 -1.41 44.11 -29.29
C THR A 717 -0.08 43.42 -29.50
N ASP A 718 1.03 44.11 -29.25
CA ASP A 718 2.38 43.62 -29.54
C ASP A 718 2.84 42.58 -28.49
N LEU A 719 2.08 41.49 -28.33
CA LEU A 719 2.48 40.34 -27.52
C LEU A 719 3.73 39.64 -28.09
N ASN A 720 4.00 39.84 -29.38
CA ASN A 720 5.16 39.25 -30.05
C ASN A 720 6.47 39.96 -29.66
N SER A 721 6.48 41.26 -29.34
CA SER A 721 7.69 41.94 -28.86
C SER A 721 8.21 41.40 -27.52
N ILE A 722 7.30 40.96 -26.65
CA ILE A 722 7.63 40.40 -25.33
C ILE A 722 8.47 39.11 -25.47
N ILE A 723 8.21 38.33 -26.52
CA ILE A 723 8.97 37.10 -26.84
C ILE A 723 10.34 37.42 -27.43
N ASN A 724 10.48 38.48 -28.23
CA ASN A 724 11.77 38.88 -28.81
C ASN A 724 12.79 39.35 -27.76
N THR A 725 12.35 39.73 -26.55
CA THR A 725 13.25 40.01 -25.41
C THR A 725 13.82 38.77 -24.72
N LEU A 726 13.40 37.55 -25.11
CA LEU A 726 13.93 36.30 -24.59
C LEU A 726 15.28 35.96 -25.24
N ASN A 727 16.38 36.27 -24.56
CA ASN A 727 17.62 35.56 -24.80
C ASN A 727 17.56 34.21 -24.05
N MET A 728 16.77 33.23 -24.55
CA MET A 728 16.57 31.91 -23.93
C MET A 728 17.88 31.14 -23.69
N ALA A 729 18.96 31.51 -24.37
CA ALA A 729 20.31 31.01 -24.12
C ALA A 729 20.80 31.33 -22.70
N ASP A 730 20.43 32.49 -22.14
CA ASP A 730 20.86 32.93 -20.80
C ASP A 730 20.02 32.30 -19.68
N VAL A 731 18.71 32.12 -19.91
CA VAL A 731 17.79 31.39 -19.01
C VAL A 731 18.14 29.91 -18.97
N SER A 732 18.41 29.29 -20.13
CA SER A 732 18.93 27.92 -20.18
C SER A 732 20.28 27.80 -19.50
N LYS A 733 21.21 28.76 -19.68
CA LYS A 733 22.52 28.75 -19.01
C LYS A 733 22.45 28.74 -17.48
N ASN A 734 21.56 29.55 -16.89
CA ASN A 734 21.43 29.62 -15.42
C ASN A 734 20.72 28.41 -14.84
N ILE A 735 19.76 27.84 -15.57
CA ILE A 735 19.14 26.57 -15.23
C ILE A 735 20.14 25.41 -15.38
N ASN A 736 20.97 25.41 -16.43
CA ASN A 736 22.05 24.45 -16.64
C ASN A 736 23.12 24.56 -15.53
N LYS A 737 23.41 25.76 -15.01
CA LYS A 737 24.33 25.94 -13.87
C LYS A 737 23.81 25.32 -12.57
N ILE A 738 22.50 25.33 -12.37
CA ILE A 738 21.83 24.65 -11.25
C ILE A 738 21.85 23.13 -11.49
N ALA A 739 21.66 22.69 -12.74
CA ALA A 739 21.72 21.29 -13.16
C ALA A 739 23.15 20.69 -13.11
N ASP A 740 24.20 21.44 -13.45
CA ASP A 740 25.60 21.01 -13.42
C ASP A 740 26.09 20.76 -11.99
N LYS A 741 25.54 21.50 -11.01
CA LYS A 741 25.77 21.22 -9.58
C LYS A 741 25.09 19.91 -9.13
N LEU A 742 24.08 19.44 -9.85
CA LEU A 742 23.29 18.24 -9.55
C LEU A 742 23.78 17.00 -10.31
N GLN A 743 24.56 17.16 -11.39
CA GLN A 743 24.99 16.10 -12.31
C GLN A 743 26.07 15.14 -11.81
N LYS A 744 26.59 15.31 -10.58
CA LYS A 744 27.69 14.48 -10.06
C LYS A 744 27.27 13.15 -9.40
N ALA A 745 26.06 12.65 -9.62
CA ALA A 745 25.55 11.48 -8.91
C ALA A 745 25.10 10.35 -9.87
N ASP A 746 25.82 9.24 -9.83
CA ASP A 746 25.70 8.07 -10.72
C ASP A 746 24.47 7.16 -10.44
N SER A 747 24.03 6.47 -11.49
CA SER A 747 23.08 5.32 -11.55
C SER A 747 21.59 5.55 -11.15
N THR A 748 20.71 4.72 -11.73
CA THR A 748 19.22 4.75 -11.75
C THR A 748 18.50 5.04 -10.42
N LYS A 749 19.10 4.79 -9.25
CA LYS A 749 18.55 5.19 -7.94
C LYS A 749 18.42 6.71 -7.78
N ASN A 750 19.26 7.52 -8.47
CA ASN A 750 19.22 8.97 -8.35
C ASN A 750 18.01 9.63 -9.00
N VAL A 751 17.49 9.08 -10.11
CA VAL A 751 16.40 9.73 -10.87
C VAL A 751 15.12 9.84 -10.04
N ARG A 752 14.76 8.80 -9.28
CA ARG A 752 13.57 8.80 -8.42
C ARG A 752 13.70 9.76 -7.25
N VAL A 753 14.88 9.79 -6.61
CA VAL A 753 15.20 10.72 -5.52
C VAL A 753 15.13 12.16 -6.01
N GLU A 754 15.63 12.42 -7.23
CA GLU A 754 15.60 13.76 -7.82
C GLU A 754 14.18 14.19 -8.19
N LYS A 755 13.36 13.30 -8.76
CA LYS A 755 11.93 13.57 -8.98
C LYS A 755 11.19 13.93 -7.69
N GLN A 756 11.47 13.23 -6.59
CA GLN A 756 10.91 13.54 -5.27
C GLN A 756 11.35 14.93 -4.77
N ARG A 757 12.63 15.29 -4.92
CA ARG A 757 13.14 16.61 -4.52
C ARG A 757 12.50 17.76 -5.30
N ILE A 758 12.27 17.58 -6.59
CA ILE A 758 11.57 18.57 -7.42
C ILE A 758 10.14 18.78 -6.91
N LEU A 759 9.41 17.70 -6.61
CA LEU A 759 8.05 17.78 -6.06
C LEU A 759 8.02 18.48 -4.70
N ASP A 760 8.96 18.16 -3.82
CA ASP A 760 9.09 18.79 -2.50
C ASP A 760 9.37 20.31 -2.63
N THR A 761 10.23 20.69 -3.57
CA THR A 761 10.56 22.10 -3.86
C THR A 761 9.36 22.87 -4.43
N GLN A 762 8.62 22.27 -5.36
CA GLN A 762 7.41 22.87 -5.92
C GLN A 762 6.34 23.10 -4.84
N ASN A 763 6.10 22.11 -4.00
CA ASN A 763 5.14 22.21 -2.90
C ASN A 763 5.51 23.33 -1.92
N HIS A 764 6.82 23.50 -1.64
CA HIS A 764 7.30 24.60 -0.81
C HIS A 764 6.98 25.97 -1.42
N VAL A 765 7.29 26.17 -2.71
CA VAL A 765 6.99 27.41 -3.43
C VAL A 765 5.48 27.71 -3.44
N ILE A 766 4.64 26.71 -3.70
CA ILE A 766 3.18 26.87 -3.68
C ILE A 766 2.68 27.24 -2.27
N SER A 767 3.20 26.60 -1.22
CA SER A 767 2.82 26.89 0.17
C SER A 767 3.22 28.29 0.63
N GLY A 768 4.36 28.81 0.14
CA GLY A 768 4.81 30.18 0.40
C GLY A 768 4.01 31.23 -0.38
N LEU A 769 3.54 30.91 -1.59
CA LEU A 769 2.72 31.81 -2.42
C LEU A 769 1.27 31.96 -1.92
N ASN A 770 0.75 30.98 -1.18
CA ASN A 770 -0.59 30.99 -0.60
C ASN A 770 -0.75 31.90 0.64
N GLN A 771 0.31 32.60 1.07
CA GLN A 771 0.26 33.60 2.15
C GLN A 771 0.01 35.02 1.62
N ARG A 772 -0.96 35.22 0.71
CA ARG A 772 -1.47 36.56 0.41
C ARG A 772 -2.62 36.88 1.36
N LYS A 773 -2.47 37.97 2.11
CA LYS A 773 -3.52 38.52 2.97
C LYS A 773 -4.64 39.10 2.09
N LYS A 774 -5.89 38.75 2.41
CA LYS A 774 -7.12 39.23 1.75
C LYS A 774 -7.58 40.61 2.25
N ASP A 775 -6.89 41.20 3.23
CA ASP A 775 -7.35 42.42 3.92
C ASP A 775 -7.12 43.74 3.14
N ASP A 776 -6.52 43.70 1.94
CA ASP A 776 -6.19 44.91 1.16
C ASP A 776 -7.18 45.23 0.01
N ASP A 777 -8.18 44.37 -0.27
CA ASP A 777 -9.07 44.51 -1.45
C ASP A 777 -10.19 45.57 -1.26
N GLU A 778 -10.50 45.99 -0.03
CA GLU A 778 -11.57 46.97 0.26
C GLU A 778 -11.23 48.43 -0.12
N ASN A 779 -9.97 48.73 -0.45
CA ASN A 779 -9.50 50.09 -0.80
C ASN A 779 -9.27 50.32 -2.31
N LEU A 780 -9.76 49.44 -3.18
CA LEU A 780 -9.59 49.53 -4.64
C LEU A 780 -10.66 50.41 -5.31
N GLU A 781 -10.32 51.06 -6.43
CA GLU A 781 -11.27 51.82 -7.25
C GLU A 781 -12.41 50.93 -7.80
N GLU A 782 -13.62 51.47 -7.96
CA GLU A 782 -14.85 50.73 -8.31
C GLU A 782 -14.74 49.93 -9.62
N ASN A 783 -14.07 50.49 -10.63
CA ASN A 783 -13.75 49.80 -11.88
C ASN A 783 -12.84 48.58 -11.64
N VAL A 784 -11.84 48.69 -10.77
CA VAL A 784 -10.91 47.60 -10.45
C VAL A 784 -11.66 46.48 -9.71
N GLN A 785 -12.60 46.82 -8.83
CA GLN A 785 -13.46 45.85 -8.14
C GLN A 785 -14.33 45.04 -9.12
N GLU A 786 -14.94 45.70 -10.10
CA GLU A 786 -15.75 45.06 -11.14
C GLU A 786 -14.92 44.10 -12.01
N GLU A 787 -13.68 44.49 -12.37
CA GLU A 787 -12.76 43.62 -13.11
C GLU A 787 -12.33 42.38 -12.31
N PHE A 788 -12.06 42.54 -11.00
CA PHE A 788 -11.74 41.42 -10.12
C PHE A 788 -12.92 40.48 -9.93
N TYR A 789 -14.13 41.02 -9.77
CA TYR A 789 -15.36 40.24 -9.64
C TYR A 789 -15.58 39.30 -10.84
N ILE A 790 -15.40 39.81 -12.06
CA ILE A 790 -15.56 39.01 -13.29
C ILE A 790 -14.45 37.97 -13.42
N LEU A 791 -13.21 38.37 -13.14
CA LEU A 791 -12.09 37.42 -13.20
C LEU A 791 -12.22 36.30 -12.18
N ASP A 792 -12.69 36.59 -10.97
CA ASP A 792 -12.93 35.57 -9.94
C ASP A 792 -14.06 34.63 -10.38
N GLY A 793 -15.19 35.18 -10.85
CA GLY A 793 -16.31 34.40 -11.36
C GLY A 793 -15.93 33.49 -12.54
N LEU A 794 -15.20 34.01 -13.53
CA LEU A 794 -14.69 33.23 -14.66
C LEU A 794 -13.68 32.16 -14.23
N SER A 795 -12.76 32.48 -13.32
CA SER A 795 -11.81 31.54 -12.75
C SER A 795 -12.53 30.37 -12.06
N ARG A 796 -13.56 30.71 -11.28
CA ARG A 796 -14.37 29.76 -10.53
C ARG A 796 -15.22 28.89 -11.45
N ALA A 797 -15.90 29.50 -12.42
CA ALA A 797 -16.66 28.80 -13.46
C ALA A 797 -15.77 27.83 -14.24
N SER A 798 -14.56 28.24 -14.62
CA SER A 798 -13.58 27.40 -15.31
C SER A 798 -13.25 26.14 -14.51
N VAL A 799 -12.94 26.27 -13.22
CA VAL A 799 -12.59 25.12 -12.37
C VAL A 799 -13.79 24.20 -12.15
N ILE A 800 -14.97 24.74 -11.86
CA ILE A 800 -16.18 23.96 -11.57
C ILE A 800 -16.65 23.21 -12.82
N THR A 801 -16.75 23.88 -13.97
CA THR A 801 -17.19 23.26 -15.24
C THR A 801 -16.22 22.17 -15.73
N LEU A 802 -14.90 22.40 -15.63
CA LEU A 802 -13.89 21.39 -15.98
C LEU A 802 -13.93 20.19 -15.02
N THR A 803 -14.20 20.42 -13.73
CA THR A 803 -14.39 19.34 -12.74
C THR A 803 -15.64 18.53 -13.06
N LEU A 804 -16.76 19.20 -13.37
CA LEU A 804 -18.03 18.57 -13.73
C LEU A 804 -17.89 17.64 -14.93
N ILE A 805 -17.35 18.12 -16.05
CA ILE A 805 -17.22 17.32 -17.28
C ILE A 805 -16.14 16.24 -17.15
N GLY A 806 -15.06 16.54 -16.44
CA GLY A 806 -13.93 15.63 -16.26
C GLY A 806 -14.32 14.42 -15.41
N SER A 807 -14.85 14.67 -14.21
CA SER A 807 -15.23 13.62 -13.26
C SER A 807 -16.56 12.97 -13.64
N GLY A 808 -17.52 13.72 -14.19
CA GLY A 808 -18.77 13.18 -14.75
C GLY A 808 -18.66 12.62 -16.18
N SER A 809 -17.44 12.40 -16.69
CA SER A 809 -17.21 12.01 -18.09
C SER A 809 -17.86 10.68 -18.49
N GLU A 810 -18.14 9.77 -17.56
CA GLU A 810 -18.84 8.51 -17.84
C GLU A 810 -20.33 8.56 -17.45
N SER A 811 -20.68 9.35 -16.43
CA SER A 811 -22.03 9.41 -15.85
C SER A 811 -22.97 10.39 -16.54
N ILE A 812 -22.45 11.45 -17.16
CA ILE A 812 -23.25 12.50 -17.81
C ILE A 812 -23.66 12.05 -19.23
N ASN A 813 -24.89 12.36 -19.63
CA ASN A 813 -25.40 12.05 -20.97
C ASN A 813 -24.73 12.88 -22.08
N LYS A 814 -24.90 12.48 -23.34
CA LYS A 814 -24.25 13.15 -24.49
C LYS A 814 -24.63 14.63 -24.63
N ASN A 815 -25.91 14.98 -24.52
CA ASN A 815 -26.39 16.35 -24.76
C ASN A 815 -25.84 17.31 -23.69
N SER A 816 -25.89 16.88 -22.43
CA SER A 816 -25.35 17.67 -21.31
C SER A 816 -23.82 17.79 -21.43
N LYS A 817 -23.11 16.75 -21.88
CA LYS A 817 -21.66 16.84 -22.20
C LYS A 817 -21.35 17.89 -23.27
N GLU A 818 -22.12 17.91 -24.37
CA GLU A 818 -21.94 18.89 -25.44
C GLU A 818 -22.13 20.33 -24.93
N ARG A 819 -23.15 20.56 -24.09
CA ARG A 819 -23.37 21.86 -23.43
C ARG A 819 -22.22 22.25 -22.51
N ILE A 820 -21.82 21.36 -21.59
CA ILE A 820 -20.75 21.67 -20.62
C ILE A 820 -19.43 21.94 -21.35
N ILE A 821 -19.09 21.17 -22.39
CA ILE A 821 -17.87 21.40 -23.19
C ILE A 821 -17.91 22.78 -23.86
N LYS A 822 -19.07 23.19 -24.38
CA LYS A 822 -19.24 24.54 -24.94
C LYS A 822 -19.01 25.62 -23.88
N SER A 823 -19.72 25.55 -22.74
CA SER A 823 -19.53 26.52 -21.64
C SER A 823 -18.08 26.52 -21.12
N CYS A 824 -17.41 25.36 -21.05
CA CYS A 824 -15.98 25.29 -20.72
C CYS A 824 -15.12 26.08 -21.70
N LEU A 825 -15.30 25.87 -23.00
CA LEU A 825 -14.49 26.53 -24.03
C LEU A 825 -14.74 28.03 -24.06
N ASP A 826 -16.00 28.47 -23.97
CA ASP A 826 -16.37 29.88 -23.97
C ASP A 826 -15.86 30.60 -22.72
N CYS A 827 -16.08 30.04 -21.52
CA CYS A 827 -15.58 30.61 -20.27
C CYS A 827 -14.05 30.70 -20.25
N ASN A 828 -13.34 29.62 -20.64
CA ASN A 828 -11.88 29.61 -20.62
C ASN A 828 -11.25 30.51 -21.69
N ASP A 829 -11.91 30.72 -22.83
CA ASP A 829 -11.49 31.73 -23.82
C ASP A 829 -11.51 33.14 -23.21
N LYS A 830 -12.64 33.52 -22.59
CA LYS A 830 -12.80 34.83 -21.96
C LYS A 830 -11.89 35.01 -20.76
N PHE A 831 -11.76 33.99 -19.92
CA PHE A 831 -10.88 34.02 -18.76
C PHE A 831 -9.41 34.25 -19.16
N ALA A 832 -8.91 33.50 -20.15
CA ALA A 832 -7.55 33.69 -20.67
C ALA A 832 -7.34 35.10 -21.21
N ASN A 833 -8.32 35.59 -21.98
CA ASN A 833 -8.28 36.90 -22.62
C ASN A 833 -8.18 38.03 -21.60
N ILE A 834 -9.13 38.09 -20.66
CA ILE A 834 -9.27 39.20 -19.69
C ILE A 834 -8.12 39.19 -18.70
N TRP A 835 -7.72 38.00 -18.23
CA TRP A 835 -6.59 37.90 -17.32
C TRP A 835 -5.31 38.41 -18.00
N THR A 836 -5.11 38.11 -19.28
CA THR A 836 -3.96 38.62 -20.05
C THR A 836 -4.04 40.13 -20.27
N ILE A 837 -5.22 40.68 -20.57
CA ILE A 837 -5.43 42.13 -20.65
C ILE A 837 -5.01 42.81 -19.34
N ASN A 838 -5.39 42.25 -18.19
CA ASN A 838 -5.00 42.79 -16.89
C ASN A 838 -3.50 42.68 -16.63
N ARG A 839 -2.83 41.61 -17.08
CA ARG A 839 -1.36 41.52 -17.01
C ARG A 839 -0.65 42.55 -17.87
N LEU A 840 -1.22 42.94 -19.01
CA LEU A 840 -0.65 43.95 -19.91
C LEU A 840 -0.75 45.38 -19.38
N LYS A 841 -1.63 45.65 -18.40
CA LYS A 841 -1.71 46.95 -17.72
C LYS A 841 -0.49 47.24 -16.82
N ILE A 842 0.32 46.23 -16.50
CA ILE A 842 1.52 46.38 -15.67
C ILE A 842 2.62 47.08 -16.48
N ASP A 843 3.09 48.23 -15.99
CA ASP A 843 4.23 48.94 -16.58
C ASP A 843 5.56 48.25 -16.21
N PHE A 844 5.87 47.16 -16.92
CA PHE A 844 7.10 46.40 -16.76
C PHE A 844 8.36 47.21 -17.06
N LYS A 845 8.25 48.26 -17.89
CA LYS A 845 9.40 49.12 -18.21
C LYS A 845 9.79 49.91 -16.97
N LYS A 846 8.82 50.59 -16.34
CA LYS A 846 9.03 51.30 -15.08
C LYS A 846 9.48 50.37 -13.97
N PHE A 847 8.84 49.21 -13.81
CA PHE A 847 9.24 48.20 -12.81
C PHE A 847 10.70 47.73 -12.99
N LYS A 848 11.11 47.49 -14.24
CA LYS A 848 12.49 47.12 -14.58
C LYS A 848 13.48 48.25 -14.30
N GLU A 849 13.13 49.50 -14.62
CA GLU A 849 13.96 50.67 -14.33
C GLU A 849 14.14 50.90 -12.81
N GLU A 850 13.08 50.72 -12.03
CA GLU A 850 13.12 50.85 -10.57
C GLU A 850 13.98 49.76 -9.91
N ILE A 851 13.78 48.49 -10.28
CA ILE A 851 14.56 47.37 -9.72
C ILE A 851 16.03 47.43 -10.13
N LEU A 852 16.34 47.87 -11.37
CA LEU A 852 17.71 47.95 -11.88
C LEU A 852 18.44 49.25 -11.52
N SER A 853 17.83 50.09 -10.68
CA SER A 853 18.47 51.31 -10.17
C SER A 853 19.62 50.97 -9.21
N TYR A 854 20.64 51.82 -9.21
CA TYR A 854 21.83 51.64 -8.36
C TYR A 854 21.47 51.54 -6.87
N ASP A 855 20.59 52.44 -6.41
CA ASP A 855 20.20 52.50 -5.00
C ASP A 855 19.44 51.25 -4.54
N ASN A 856 18.59 50.66 -5.38
CA ASN A 856 17.83 49.47 -5.01
C ASN A 856 18.70 48.20 -5.04
N ILE A 857 19.58 48.06 -6.02
CA ILE A 857 20.53 46.92 -6.05
C ILE A 857 21.50 47.00 -4.86
N LYS A 858 22.02 48.19 -4.54
CA LYS A 858 22.89 48.39 -3.37
C LYS A 858 22.18 48.06 -2.06
N LYS A 859 20.92 48.49 -1.89
CA LYS A 859 20.08 48.13 -0.73
C LYS A 859 19.83 46.61 -0.62
N PHE A 860 19.66 45.92 -1.75
CA PHE A 860 19.39 44.49 -1.77
C PHE A 860 20.59 43.64 -1.36
N MET A 861 21.81 44.05 -1.76
CA MET A 861 23.04 43.30 -1.47
C MET A 861 23.53 43.46 -0.02
N ASN A 862 23.20 44.57 0.64
CA ASN A 862 23.57 44.85 2.03
C ASN A 862 25.09 44.70 2.32
N GLU A 863 25.93 44.97 1.32
CA GLU A 863 27.40 44.85 1.38
C GLU A 863 28.08 46.23 1.44
N SER A 864 29.12 46.34 2.26
CA SER A 864 29.87 47.59 2.50
C SER A 864 30.81 47.99 1.35
N ASP A 865 31.25 47.03 0.52
CA ASP A 865 32.22 47.22 -0.59
C ASP A 865 31.58 47.03 -1.98
N PHE A 866 30.40 47.62 -2.21
CA PHE A 866 29.70 47.55 -3.50
C PHE A 866 30.33 48.47 -4.55
N ASP A 867 30.97 47.89 -5.58
CA ASP A 867 31.65 48.61 -6.67
C ASP A 867 30.88 48.60 -8.01
N GLU A 868 31.36 49.38 -9.00
CA GLU A 868 30.70 49.49 -10.31
C GLU A 868 30.75 48.21 -11.15
N GLU A 869 31.78 47.37 -10.98
CA GLU A 869 31.92 46.12 -11.74
C GLU A 869 30.90 45.08 -11.25
N MET A 870 30.75 44.97 -9.92
CA MET A 870 29.76 44.14 -9.25
C MET A 870 28.33 44.62 -9.54
N PHE A 871 28.10 45.94 -9.56
CA PHE A 871 26.82 46.51 -9.99
C PHE A 871 26.47 46.12 -11.44
N SER A 872 27.40 46.27 -12.39
CA SER A 872 27.17 45.93 -13.80
C SER A 872 26.79 44.46 -13.99
N LYS A 873 27.47 43.56 -13.27
CA LYS A 873 27.19 42.12 -13.28
C LYS A 873 25.81 41.79 -12.70
N ILE A 874 25.49 42.30 -11.51
CA ILE A 874 24.22 42.02 -10.83
C ILE A 874 23.05 42.65 -11.59
N LYS A 875 23.21 43.86 -12.11
CA LYS A 875 22.22 44.52 -12.97
C LYS A 875 21.90 43.69 -14.21
N LYS A 876 22.90 43.05 -14.81
CA LYS A 876 22.70 42.12 -15.94
C LYS A 876 21.92 40.88 -15.51
N GLU A 877 22.26 40.26 -14.38
CA GLU A 877 21.59 39.06 -13.86
C GLU A 877 20.13 39.32 -13.46
N ILE A 878 19.88 40.39 -12.68
CA ILE A 878 18.52 40.82 -12.31
C ILE A 878 17.73 41.23 -13.56
N GLY A 879 18.38 41.88 -14.53
CA GLY A 879 17.74 42.28 -15.78
C GLY A 879 17.22 41.09 -16.59
N VAL A 880 17.96 39.97 -16.60
CA VAL A 880 17.52 38.69 -17.19
C VAL A 880 16.37 38.09 -16.39
N PHE A 881 16.46 38.09 -15.06
CA PHE A 881 15.40 37.57 -14.18
C PHE A 881 14.07 38.33 -14.36
N VAL A 882 14.10 39.66 -14.40
CA VAL A 882 12.89 40.49 -14.60
C VAL A 882 12.25 40.20 -15.96
N SER A 883 13.05 40.04 -17.01
CA SER A 883 12.54 39.67 -18.33
C SER A 883 11.95 38.25 -18.37
N TYR A 884 12.54 37.31 -17.63
CA TYR A 884 11.97 35.97 -17.43
C TYR A 884 10.65 36.01 -16.66
N PHE A 885 10.60 36.78 -15.57
CA PHE A 885 9.40 36.98 -14.76
C PHE A 885 8.25 37.59 -15.58
N GLN A 886 8.54 38.63 -16.35
CA GLN A 886 7.57 39.24 -17.27
C GLN A 886 7.00 38.22 -18.26
N THR A 887 7.85 37.38 -18.84
CA THR A 887 7.42 36.34 -19.79
C THR A 887 6.49 35.32 -19.12
N ASN A 888 6.89 34.78 -17.98
CA ASN A 888 6.08 33.81 -17.25
C ASN A 888 4.73 34.38 -16.84
N LEU A 889 4.70 35.64 -16.40
CA LEU A 889 3.48 36.31 -15.97
C LEU A 889 2.50 36.51 -17.13
N ILE A 890 2.98 36.76 -18.35
CA ILE A 890 2.15 36.84 -19.57
C ILE A 890 1.71 35.45 -20.06
N MET A 891 2.54 34.42 -19.90
CA MET A 891 2.19 33.05 -20.28
C MET A 891 1.23 32.37 -19.29
N GLU A 892 1.24 32.80 -18.02
CA GLU A 892 0.51 32.19 -16.91
C GLU A 892 -0.97 31.92 -17.21
N PRO A 893 -1.77 32.86 -17.76
CA PRO A 893 -3.21 32.65 -17.93
C PRO A 893 -3.52 31.43 -18.81
N ILE A 894 -2.94 31.38 -20.01
CA ILE A 894 -3.15 30.25 -20.94
C ILE A 894 -2.52 28.97 -20.38
N SER A 895 -1.30 29.06 -19.83
CA SER A 895 -0.61 27.89 -19.27
C SER A 895 -1.40 27.26 -18.13
N ARG A 896 -2.03 28.05 -17.24
CA ARG A 896 -2.86 27.54 -16.14
C ARG A 896 -4.14 26.88 -16.65
N ILE A 897 -4.83 27.53 -17.59
CA ILE A 897 -6.05 26.99 -18.20
C ILE A 897 -5.79 25.65 -18.90
N MET A 898 -4.77 25.57 -19.76
CA MET A 898 -4.45 24.33 -20.45
C MET A 898 -4.02 23.21 -19.47
N ASN A 899 -3.26 23.56 -18.43
CA ASN A 899 -2.94 22.61 -17.37
C ASN A 899 -4.19 22.11 -16.64
N ASN A 900 -5.15 22.99 -16.34
CA ASN A 900 -6.41 22.60 -15.72
C ASN A 900 -7.23 21.69 -16.64
N ILE A 901 -7.35 22.01 -17.93
CA ILE A 901 -8.06 21.16 -18.92
C ILE A 901 -7.45 19.75 -18.94
N CYS A 902 -6.13 19.65 -19.12
CA CYS A 902 -5.45 18.36 -19.16
C CYS A 902 -5.60 17.59 -17.84
N SER A 903 -5.51 18.27 -16.69
CA SER A 903 -5.48 17.60 -15.38
C SER A 903 -6.87 17.26 -14.84
N LEU A 904 -7.88 18.09 -15.11
CA LEU A 904 -9.25 17.90 -14.62
C LEU A 904 -10.09 17.10 -15.61
N ALA A 905 -9.89 17.28 -16.92
CA ALA A 905 -10.80 16.75 -17.93
C ALA A 905 -10.12 16.01 -19.10
N GLY A 906 -8.81 15.75 -19.05
CA GLY A 906 -8.03 15.14 -20.15
C GLY A 906 -8.26 13.64 -20.39
N VAL A 907 -9.50 13.21 -20.60
CA VAL A 907 -9.90 11.80 -20.45
C VAL A 907 -10.40 11.21 -21.77
N LEU A 908 -10.03 9.97 -22.07
CA LEU A 908 -10.20 9.35 -23.39
C LEU A 908 -11.68 9.30 -23.84
N VAL A 909 -12.62 9.05 -22.92
CA VAL A 909 -14.07 8.96 -23.21
C VAL A 909 -14.64 10.26 -23.79
N LEU A 910 -14.08 11.42 -23.44
CA LEU A 910 -14.54 12.70 -23.99
C LEU A 910 -14.03 12.95 -25.42
N SER A 911 -13.00 12.23 -25.88
CA SER A 911 -12.33 12.46 -27.17
C SER A 911 -13.30 12.53 -28.36
N PRO A 912 -14.29 11.61 -28.54
CA PRO A 912 -15.22 11.68 -29.65
C PRO A 912 -16.07 12.96 -29.66
N ILE A 913 -16.57 13.38 -28.50
CA ILE A 913 -17.47 14.55 -28.36
C ILE A 913 -16.68 15.85 -28.55
N ILE A 914 -15.50 15.94 -27.91
CA ILE A 914 -14.58 17.07 -28.09
C ILE A 914 -14.22 17.21 -29.57
N PHE A 915 -13.89 16.11 -30.25
CA PHE A 915 -13.56 16.12 -31.67
C PHE A 915 -14.73 16.61 -32.54
N SER A 916 -15.96 16.16 -32.27
CA SER A 916 -17.16 16.53 -33.03
C SER A 916 -17.69 17.95 -32.76
N CYS A 917 -17.25 18.61 -31.69
CA CYS A 917 -17.66 19.99 -31.37
C CYS A 917 -17.26 20.93 -32.53
N LYS A 918 -18.23 21.51 -33.23
CA LYS A 918 -18.02 22.35 -34.43
C LYS A 918 -17.82 23.84 -34.13
N GLU A 919 -18.13 24.26 -32.90
CA GLU A 919 -18.22 25.68 -32.51
C GLU A 919 -16.92 26.19 -31.85
N SER A 920 -15.79 26.07 -32.55
CA SER A 920 -14.52 26.61 -32.05
C SER A 920 -13.86 27.53 -33.08
N ASP A 921 -13.54 28.75 -32.65
CA ASP A 921 -12.75 29.74 -33.35
C ASP A 921 -11.66 30.29 -32.42
N GLY A 922 -10.58 30.84 -33.00
CA GLY A 922 -9.53 31.51 -32.23
C GLY A 922 -8.85 30.61 -31.18
N LEU A 923 -8.89 31.02 -29.90
CA LEU A 923 -8.23 30.30 -28.81
C LEU A 923 -8.94 28.98 -28.50
N LYS A 924 -10.26 28.90 -28.72
CA LYS A 924 -11.05 27.68 -28.45
C LYS A 924 -10.54 26.49 -29.26
N ASP A 925 -10.13 26.72 -30.51
CA ASP A 925 -9.51 25.68 -31.36
C ASP A 925 -8.20 25.15 -30.74
N VAL A 926 -7.40 26.04 -30.17
CA VAL A 926 -6.14 25.67 -29.50
C VAL A 926 -6.43 24.86 -28.23
N LEU A 927 -7.34 25.34 -27.38
CA LEU A 927 -7.73 24.65 -26.14
C LEU A 927 -8.28 23.25 -26.45
N LYS A 928 -9.17 23.13 -27.45
CA LYS A 928 -9.70 21.86 -27.94
C LYS A 928 -8.60 20.92 -28.44
N ALA A 929 -7.64 21.42 -29.23
CA ALA A 929 -6.54 20.60 -29.74
C ALA A 929 -5.61 20.11 -28.61
N VAL A 930 -5.33 20.95 -27.61
CA VAL A 930 -4.57 20.57 -26.42
C VAL A 930 -5.32 19.54 -25.57
N TRP A 931 -6.63 19.71 -25.41
CA TRP A 931 -7.49 18.75 -24.72
C TRP A 931 -7.48 17.37 -25.42
N LEU A 932 -7.52 17.38 -26.76
CA LEU A 932 -7.38 16.15 -27.55
C LEU A 932 -5.98 15.54 -27.46
N MET A 933 -4.91 16.33 -27.33
CA MET A 933 -3.57 15.80 -27.11
C MET A 933 -3.47 14.97 -25.82
N GLU A 934 -4.12 15.41 -24.74
CA GLU A 934 -4.14 14.66 -23.48
C GLU A 934 -5.06 13.43 -23.56
N SER A 935 -6.27 13.60 -24.09
CA SER A 935 -7.28 12.52 -24.12
C SER A 935 -7.02 11.45 -25.19
N ASN A 936 -6.50 11.83 -26.36
CA ASN A 936 -6.16 10.92 -27.46
C ASN A 936 -5.02 11.50 -28.30
N PRO A 937 -3.75 11.20 -27.98
CA PRO A 937 -2.57 11.85 -28.58
C PRO A 937 -2.54 11.81 -30.12
N LYS A 938 -3.03 10.73 -30.74
CA LYS A 938 -3.10 10.62 -32.20
C LYS A 938 -4.07 11.63 -32.82
N LYS A 939 -5.33 11.65 -32.34
CA LYS A 939 -6.34 12.62 -32.81
C LYS A 939 -5.97 14.04 -32.44
N GLY A 940 -5.38 14.23 -31.25
CA GLY A 940 -4.83 15.50 -30.79
C GLY A 940 -3.77 16.03 -31.75
N TYR A 941 -2.85 15.17 -32.19
CA TYR A 941 -1.80 15.57 -33.13
C TYR A 941 -2.36 15.99 -34.50
N GLU A 942 -3.38 15.29 -35.00
CA GLU A 942 -4.10 15.70 -36.23
C GLU A 942 -4.78 17.07 -36.06
N SER A 943 -5.46 17.28 -34.93
CA SER A 943 -6.08 18.57 -34.60
C SER A 943 -5.05 19.69 -34.50
N ILE A 944 -3.93 19.47 -33.80
CA ILE A 944 -2.82 20.41 -33.70
C ILE A 944 -2.26 20.77 -35.09
N LYS A 945 -2.12 19.80 -36.00
CA LYS A 945 -1.65 20.07 -37.37
C LYS A 945 -2.57 21.03 -38.11
N GLN A 946 -3.89 20.82 -37.99
CA GLN A 946 -4.91 21.63 -38.64
C GLN A 946 -5.00 23.04 -38.05
N VAL A 947 -5.03 23.15 -36.72
CA VAL A 947 -5.11 24.44 -36.03
C VAL A 947 -3.87 25.28 -36.33
N PHE A 948 -2.67 24.72 -36.14
CA PHE A 948 -1.43 25.51 -36.25
C PHE A 948 -0.91 25.73 -37.68
N SER A 949 -1.45 25.05 -38.70
CA SER A 949 -1.12 25.35 -40.10
C SER A 949 -1.65 26.70 -40.56
N ASN A 950 -2.83 27.09 -40.07
CA ASN A 950 -3.50 28.35 -40.41
C ASN A 950 -3.52 29.36 -39.25
N TYR A 951 -2.83 29.06 -38.13
CA TYR A 951 -2.82 29.88 -36.94
C TYR A 951 -2.11 31.22 -37.16
N ASN A 952 -2.87 32.30 -37.01
CA ASN A 952 -2.46 33.69 -37.22
C ASN A 952 -2.41 34.52 -35.92
N GLY A 953 -2.56 33.88 -34.75
CA GLY A 953 -2.46 34.54 -33.44
C GLY A 953 -1.03 34.70 -32.93
N SER A 954 -0.91 35.12 -31.68
CA SER A 954 0.34 35.46 -30.99
C SER A 954 1.29 34.28 -30.83
N SER A 955 2.59 34.55 -30.93
CA SER A 955 3.64 33.55 -30.65
C SER A 955 3.63 33.07 -29.19
N VAL A 956 3.03 33.84 -28.27
CA VAL A 956 2.87 33.45 -26.85
C VAL A 956 2.10 32.13 -26.74
N VAL A 957 1.02 31.98 -27.51
CA VAL A 957 0.24 30.75 -27.53
C VAL A 957 1.07 29.57 -28.04
N ARG A 958 1.86 29.79 -29.11
CA ARG A 958 2.76 28.75 -29.65
C ARG A 958 3.78 28.29 -28.60
N VAL A 959 4.43 29.23 -27.91
CA VAL A 959 5.42 28.95 -26.87
C VAL A 959 4.77 28.24 -25.68
N SER A 960 3.62 28.72 -25.19
CA SER A 960 2.91 28.13 -24.05
C SER A 960 2.44 26.70 -24.32
N VAL A 961 1.84 26.45 -25.48
CA VAL A 961 1.37 25.11 -25.86
C VAL A 961 2.56 24.17 -26.03
N SER A 962 3.61 24.61 -26.72
CA SER A 962 4.80 23.80 -26.93
C SER A 962 5.51 23.44 -25.61
N HIS A 963 5.62 24.40 -24.68
CA HIS A 963 6.18 24.17 -23.35
C HIS A 963 5.36 23.18 -22.54
N LEU A 964 4.02 23.30 -22.57
CA LEU A 964 3.12 22.34 -21.93
C LEU A 964 3.34 20.91 -22.46
N LEU A 965 3.39 20.74 -23.79
CA LEU A 965 3.53 19.43 -24.41
C LEU A 965 4.88 18.76 -24.07
N LEU A 966 5.96 19.54 -23.96
CA LEU A 966 7.25 19.02 -23.50
C LEU A 966 7.24 18.62 -22.02
N ASN A 967 6.63 19.42 -21.16
CA ASN A 967 6.47 19.07 -19.74
C ASN A 967 5.64 17.79 -19.59
N ARG A 968 4.55 17.64 -20.35
CA ARG A 968 3.72 16.43 -20.39
C ARG A 968 4.51 15.23 -20.93
N LEU A 969 5.30 15.42 -22.00
CA LEU A 969 6.20 14.39 -22.51
C LEU A 969 7.16 13.89 -21.44
N TYR A 970 7.80 14.79 -20.70
CA TYR A 970 8.76 14.43 -19.66
C TYR A 970 8.11 13.71 -18.46
N TRP A 971 6.98 14.22 -17.96
CA TRP A 971 6.37 13.69 -16.73
C TRP A 971 5.42 12.51 -16.95
N LEU A 972 4.70 12.47 -18.07
CA LEU A 972 3.57 11.54 -18.27
C LEU A 972 3.72 10.62 -19.47
N HIS A 973 4.45 11.01 -20.51
CA HIS A 973 4.53 10.25 -21.77
C HIS A 973 5.94 9.82 -22.18
N TYR A 974 6.93 9.89 -21.28
CA TYR A 974 8.30 9.46 -21.59
C TYR A 974 8.32 7.94 -21.83
N GLN A 975 9.01 7.49 -22.89
CA GLN A 975 9.03 6.09 -23.36
C GLN A 975 7.66 5.44 -23.66
N ASN A 976 6.56 6.20 -23.68
CA ASN A 976 5.26 5.72 -24.12
C ASN A 976 5.24 5.59 -25.66
N VAL A 977 4.43 4.68 -26.20
CA VAL A 977 4.13 4.57 -27.64
C VAL A 977 3.70 5.93 -28.21
N ASP A 978 3.00 6.75 -27.41
CA ASP A 978 2.51 8.07 -27.82
C ASP A 978 3.53 9.22 -27.70
N SER A 979 4.72 8.98 -27.15
CA SER A 979 5.78 10.00 -26.94
C SER A 979 6.11 10.81 -28.19
N HIS A 980 6.11 10.14 -29.36
CA HIS A 980 6.40 10.76 -30.64
C HIS A 980 5.34 11.80 -31.06
N TYR A 981 4.07 11.63 -30.68
CA TYR A 981 3.01 12.61 -30.99
C TYR A 981 3.26 13.94 -30.26
N PHE A 982 3.59 13.89 -28.98
CA PHE A 982 3.91 15.08 -28.17
C PHE A 982 5.18 15.79 -28.67
N SER A 983 6.24 15.02 -28.92
CA SER A 983 7.51 15.54 -29.45
C SER A 983 7.32 16.23 -30.80
N ASN A 984 6.61 15.59 -31.74
CA ASN A 984 6.37 16.14 -33.07
C ASN A 984 5.42 17.35 -33.03
N ALA A 985 4.40 17.33 -32.16
CA ALA A 985 3.52 18.46 -31.93
C ALA A 985 4.30 19.68 -31.42
N ALA A 986 5.12 19.53 -30.37
CA ALA A 986 5.92 20.61 -29.81
C ALA A 986 6.86 21.24 -30.86
N LYS A 987 7.61 20.41 -31.60
CA LYS A 987 8.49 20.88 -32.71
C LYS A 987 7.73 21.67 -33.77
N ARG A 988 6.56 21.18 -34.18
CA ARG A 988 5.75 21.82 -35.23
C ARG A 988 5.21 23.18 -34.79
N ILE A 989 4.78 23.29 -33.54
CA ILE A 989 4.16 24.50 -33.00
C ILE A 989 5.20 25.61 -32.82
N ILE A 990 6.40 25.25 -32.32
CA ILE A 990 7.45 26.22 -31.99
C ILE A 990 8.19 26.75 -33.22
N GLY A 991 8.39 25.92 -34.25
CA GLY A 991 9.25 26.27 -35.41
C GLY A 991 8.98 27.63 -36.08
N PRO A 992 7.71 28.03 -36.35
CA PRO A 992 7.41 29.33 -36.95
C PRO A 992 7.77 30.56 -36.10
N THR A 993 8.11 30.39 -34.82
CA THR A 993 8.54 31.50 -33.94
C THR A 993 10.03 31.84 -34.08
N GLY A 994 10.79 31.06 -34.85
CA GLY A 994 12.25 31.15 -34.91
C GLY A 994 12.96 30.47 -33.72
N LEU A 995 12.20 29.98 -32.74
CA LEU A 995 12.70 29.18 -31.62
C LEU A 995 12.68 27.69 -31.97
N ASN A 996 13.65 26.93 -31.46
CA ASN A 996 13.71 25.48 -31.61
C ASN A 996 14.22 24.83 -30.32
N TYR A 997 13.80 23.59 -30.06
CA TYR A 997 14.40 22.78 -29.01
C TYR A 997 15.57 21.98 -29.57
N GLY A 998 16.65 21.87 -28.80
CA GLY A 998 17.78 21.02 -29.16
C GLY A 998 17.33 19.56 -29.34
N VAL A 999 17.98 18.85 -30.27
CA VAL A 999 17.71 17.41 -30.50
C VAL A 999 17.89 16.63 -29.20
N LYS A 1000 18.95 16.95 -28.42
CA LYS A 1000 19.19 16.41 -27.09
C LYS A 1000 18.09 16.74 -26.08
N THR A 1001 17.56 17.96 -26.04
CA THR A 1001 16.46 18.33 -25.13
C THR A 1001 15.24 17.43 -25.30
N ILE A 1002 14.92 17.11 -26.55
CA ILE A 1002 13.79 16.24 -26.90
C ILE A 1002 14.12 14.78 -26.63
N GLU A 1003 15.33 14.33 -26.94
CA GLU A 1003 15.79 12.99 -26.58
C GLU A 1003 15.82 12.77 -25.07
N ASN A 1004 16.25 13.77 -24.28
CA ASN A 1004 16.28 13.73 -22.83
C ASN A 1004 14.86 13.65 -22.25
N ALA A 1005 13.94 14.48 -22.74
CA ALA A 1005 12.52 14.39 -22.39
C ALA A 1005 11.92 13.02 -22.71
N MET A 1006 12.25 12.43 -23.88
CA MET A 1006 11.80 11.08 -24.26
C MET A 1006 12.45 9.98 -23.41
N LYS A 1007 13.61 10.23 -22.80
CA LYS A 1007 14.34 9.32 -21.90
C LYS A 1007 14.00 9.53 -20.41
N GLY A 1008 13.11 10.48 -20.08
CA GLY A 1008 12.78 10.81 -18.69
C GLY A 1008 13.93 11.45 -17.90
N VAL A 1009 14.92 12.00 -18.60
CA VAL A 1009 15.99 12.84 -18.05
C VAL A 1009 15.54 14.29 -18.14
N ASP A 1010 15.78 15.09 -17.10
CA ASP A 1010 15.37 16.50 -17.11
C ASP A 1010 15.81 17.14 -18.44
N PRO A 1011 14.88 17.67 -19.27
CA PRO A 1011 15.20 18.30 -20.54
C PRO A 1011 16.21 19.46 -20.42
N LYS A 1012 16.52 19.91 -19.20
CA LYS A 1012 17.46 20.97 -18.84
C LYS A 1012 18.94 20.55 -18.78
N GLY A 1013 19.33 19.53 -19.54
CA GLY A 1013 20.73 19.19 -19.78
C GLY A 1013 21.05 19.36 -21.26
N ASP A 1014 21.98 20.26 -21.57
CA ASP A 1014 22.59 20.54 -22.87
C ASP A 1014 21.75 21.39 -23.87
N SER A 1015 21.94 22.70 -23.79
CA SER A 1015 21.85 23.57 -24.98
C SER A 1015 23.27 23.88 -25.47
N ASN A 1016 23.67 23.27 -26.59
CA ASN A 1016 24.56 23.90 -27.56
C ASN A 1016 23.72 24.44 -28.70
#